data_AF-A0A1Q6MA33-F1
#
_entry.id   AF-A0A1Q6MA33-F1
#
_cell.length_a   1.000
_cell.length_b   1.000
_cell.length_c   1.000
_cell.angle_alpha   90.00
_cell.angle_beta   90.00
_cell.angle_gamma   90.00
#
_symmetry.space_group_name_H-M   'P 1'
#
loop_
_entity.id
_entity.type
_entity.pdbx_description
1 polymer ?
#
loop_
_entity_poly.entity_id
_entity_poly.type
_entity_poly.pdbx_seq_one_letter_code
_entity_poly.pdbx_strand_id
1 'polypeptide(L)'
;MKKIVKILSALSLVSIGIASLSSCGKTGSSTTTNGSEATGTSGTTTTVPNDYVTYKVKTQSISGKPISNAYVTLKGRNGEYSDFSDSNGQVSIKAPVGTYEVKCEDMESEGYVVDSSSVGIQINDSGEETIVKFQPQLIQEQMPENIKYAENDQAYDYTFEGYDFGSKTNFGEKVKWSLSDLLEDNELVILNFWYTTCSWCVREFPYLIDTYSQYQDKVKVIGINPGERYNDTVDTVKTFASKQKLNIMSTVGDTTLIAPVGLKGYPTSVFIDRYGTITMIEDGAITTKDKWDGLFAKYTGDNYVPTYEASGSEVTPDVDFPGSAVLEKAALAENVSATFKEEDRENYKNIWPWVATEDGTAIKPSSKGINDSYSIVWMDITVPANKVLAIDYKASCEDGDMLGIFLDGKRLCQMSGNDKEFKTKYLYVAGNTDEKISVEFFFYKDSKTAMFDDTVYINNVRFMEQSELTSKFQVIRQAASGEINPFTLKWSNYITPVFNENDGYYHVGSEDGPLLLAALNDSNTHFSNNSIVTFLAENPELFVDKTDPKNPIDYGKIISQYANYGDNSSITMLDLPTNGLTSITKDLKAALQFVARELGDEKLKDFDLQWLEMCVYISEYNTPKGEEIGDPIKGLATFNALEAQITNPEDSLEDHYNYIKFDFPLVPRGYLFKFTPEKSGIYHLYGISGRSTECFFYGTGSERQEDSRAYVSRDNFIRYDNNVKYAEDFDQYMYYEAGQTYYVAPVFFDIDDTEHLLRFRIDYYGTYKEYLAQASDGTFTYNENADGSIGNIISISNIKVALGNDGFYHPTDNNGNVINDEYIYADFKYTTGVFPSNSLEQIIEKGGFNFSKDENGNAVAGSDETSTIKQYLAQMDTDVNSVTYGTVKVNLGLMGLLQKLMDKYTFKDVADSWLKVCYFKVTLGSK
;
A
#
# COMPACT_ATOMS: atom_id res chain seq x y z
N MET A 1 -10.20 -25.17 13.24
CA MET A 1 -9.33 -25.97 12.35
C MET A 1 -9.87 -26.19 10.92
N LYS A 2 -11.10 -26.68 10.65
CA LYS A 2 -11.66 -26.77 9.25
C LYS A 2 -12.09 -25.43 8.59
N LYS A 3 -11.74 -24.28 9.17
CA LYS A 3 -12.15 -22.93 8.71
C LYS A 3 -10.99 -21.98 8.41
N ILE A 4 -9.75 -22.35 8.68
CA ILE A 4 -8.56 -21.50 8.47
C ILE A 4 -8.37 -21.19 6.97
N VAL A 5 -8.73 -22.12 6.08
CA VAL A 5 -8.71 -21.89 4.63
C VAL A 5 -9.83 -20.96 4.13
N LYS A 6 -10.90 -20.77 4.92
CA LYS A 6 -12.01 -19.88 4.54
C LYS A 6 -11.69 -18.38 4.73
N ILE A 7 -10.62 -18.06 5.46
CA ILE A 7 -10.24 -16.66 5.75
C ILE A 7 -9.10 -16.20 4.83
N LEU A 8 -8.17 -17.09 4.44
CA LEU A 8 -7.18 -16.79 3.39
C LEU A 8 -7.80 -16.66 1.99
N SER A 9 -8.95 -17.30 1.74
CA SER A 9 -9.75 -17.11 0.52
C SER A 9 -10.65 -15.87 0.53
N ALA A 10 -10.73 -15.13 1.66
CA ALA A 10 -11.60 -13.96 1.81
C ALA A 10 -10.86 -12.61 1.66
N LEU A 11 -9.53 -12.61 1.53
CA LEU A 11 -8.72 -11.39 1.36
C LEU A 11 -8.41 -11.03 -0.11
N SER A 12 -8.94 -11.77 -1.09
CA SER A 12 -8.71 -11.52 -2.53
C SER A 12 -9.95 -11.14 -3.35
N LEU A 13 -11.11 -10.87 -2.72
CA LEU A 13 -12.34 -10.51 -3.44
C LEU A 13 -12.96 -9.21 -2.92
N VAL A 14 -12.33 -8.09 -3.26
CA VAL A 14 -13.02 -6.79 -3.38
C VAL A 14 -12.62 -6.15 -4.69
N SER A 15 -13.23 -6.57 -5.80
CA SER A 15 -13.38 -5.77 -7.03
C SER A 15 -14.55 -6.28 -7.89
N ILE A 16 -15.59 -5.45 -7.98
CA ILE A 16 -16.52 -5.28 -9.12
C ILE A 16 -17.36 -6.50 -9.55
N GLY A 17 -18.53 -6.64 -8.93
CA GLY A 17 -19.66 -7.37 -9.53
C GLY A 17 -20.55 -6.43 -10.34
N ILE A 18 -20.42 -6.41 -11.67
CA ILE A 18 -21.47 -5.91 -12.58
C ILE A 18 -22.26 -7.12 -13.07
N ALA A 19 -23.49 -7.26 -12.58
CA ALA A 19 -24.43 -8.26 -13.03
C ALA A 19 -24.91 -7.94 -14.46
N SER A 20 -24.56 -8.78 -15.44
CA SER A 20 -25.25 -8.81 -16.74
C SER A 20 -26.49 -9.71 -16.64
N LEU A 21 -27.66 -9.08 -16.67
CA LEU A 21 -28.96 -9.71 -16.78
C LEU A 21 -29.11 -10.36 -18.18
N SER A 22 -28.92 -11.67 -18.29
CA SER A 22 -29.36 -12.42 -19.47
C SER A 22 -30.86 -12.72 -19.37
N SER A 23 -31.67 -11.96 -20.09
CA SER A 23 -33.11 -12.23 -20.21
C SER A 23 -33.38 -13.43 -21.12
N CYS A 24 -34.15 -14.37 -20.59
CA CYS A 24 -34.66 -15.54 -21.29
C CYS A 24 -35.90 -15.13 -22.12
N GLY A 25 -35.84 -15.30 -23.44
CA GLY A 25 -36.91 -14.98 -24.39
C GLY A 25 -37.20 -16.16 -25.32
N LYS A 26 -38.44 -16.64 -25.24
CA LYS A 26 -38.96 -17.90 -25.81
C LYS A 26 -39.10 -17.93 -27.35
N THR A 27 -38.95 -19.15 -27.85
CA THR A 27 -39.56 -19.80 -29.04
C THR A 27 -40.70 -19.10 -29.78
N GLY A 28 -40.67 -19.13 -31.12
CA GLY A 28 -41.84 -18.84 -31.97
C GLY A 28 -41.60 -18.96 -33.48
N SER A 29 -41.82 -20.17 -34.02
CA SER A 29 -42.26 -20.54 -35.39
C SER A 29 -42.58 -19.43 -36.41
N SER A 30 -42.06 -19.54 -37.64
CA SER A 30 -42.92 -19.55 -38.84
C SER A 30 -42.25 -20.21 -40.06
N THR A 31 -43.11 -20.88 -40.82
CA THR A 31 -42.91 -21.84 -41.91
C THR A 31 -42.89 -21.20 -43.30
N THR A 32 -42.09 -21.81 -44.20
CA THR A 32 -42.29 -22.04 -45.65
C THR A 32 -42.76 -20.91 -46.57
N THR A 33 -42.10 -20.75 -47.73
CA THR A 33 -42.68 -21.14 -49.04
C THR A 33 -41.66 -21.19 -50.19
N ASN A 34 -41.96 -22.09 -51.13
CA ASN A 34 -41.26 -22.55 -52.32
C ASN A 34 -40.95 -21.51 -53.41
N GLY A 35 -40.02 -21.86 -54.30
CA GLY A 35 -40.30 -21.80 -55.75
C GLY A 35 -39.11 -21.53 -56.69
N SER A 36 -38.63 -22.59 -57.36
CA SER A 36 -38.66 -22.76 -58.83
C SER A 36 -37.41 -23.45 -59.42
N GLU A 37 -37.70 -24.45 -60.23
CA GLU A 37 -36.79 -25.32 -60.99
C GLU A 37 -36.23 -24.61 -62.24
N ALA A 38 -35.04 -25.03 -62.67
CA ALA A 38 -34.66 -25.05 -64.08
C ALA A 38 -33.70 -26.22 -64.33
N THR A 39 -33.87 -26.84 -65.48
CA THR A 39 -33.48 -28.19 -65.91
C THR A 39 -32.10 -28.27 -66.57
N GLY A 40 -31.34 -29.33 -66.24
CA GLY A 40 -30.70 -30.27 -67.18
C GLY A 40 -29.42 -29.88 -67.94
N THR A 41 -28.31 -30.59 -67.69
CA THR A 41 -27.70 -31.56 -68.64
C THR A 41 -26.51 -32.29 -68.00
N SER A 42 -26.39 -33.58 -68.36
CA SER A 42 -25.38 -34.52 -67.87
C SER A 42 -23.98 -34.24 -68.42
N GLY A 43 -23.00 -34.22 -67.53
CA GLY A 43 -21.60 -34.49 -67.84
C GLY A 43 -21.06 -35.45 -66.79
N THR A 44 -20.85 -36.71 -67.17
CA THR A 44 -20.15 -37.71 -66.37
C THR A 44 -18.70 -37.26 -66.15
N THR A 45 -18.35 -36.96 -64.90
CA THR A 45 -16.97 -36.96 -64.43
C THR A 45 -16.92 -37.92 -63.25
N THR A 46 -16.12 -38.97 -63.42
CA THR A 46 -15.77 -40.00 -62.43
C THR A 46 -15.48 -39.41 -61.06
N THR A 47 -16.39 -39.60 -60.11
CA THR A 47 -16.16 -39.37 -58.68
C THR A 47 -15.39 -40.56 -58.11
N VAL A 48 -14.08 -40.38 -57.92
CA VAL A 48 -13.35 -41.15 -56.90
C VAL A 48 -13.93 -40.72 -55.55
N PRO A 49 -14.28 -41.65 -54.63
CA PRO A 49 -14.60 -41.27 -53.26
C PRO A 49 -13.33 -40.68 -52.66
N ASN A 50 -13.24 -39.36 -52.59
CA ASN A 50 -12.22 -38.70 -51.81
C ASN A 50 -12.61 -38.93 -50.36
N ASP A 51 -12.03 -39.93 -49.70
CA ASP A 51 -12.15 -40.04 -48.24
C ASP A 51 -11.67 -38.70 -47.65
N TYR A 52 -12.51 -38.05 -46.84
CA TYR A 52 -12.16 -36.79 -46.19
C TYR A 52 -11.63 -37.09 -44.79
N VAL A 53 -10.52 -36.46 -44.44
CA VAL A 53 -9.96 -36.49 -43.08
C VAL A 53 -9.88 -35.06 -42.52
N THR A 54 -9.80 -34.96 -41.20
CA THR A 54 -9.61 -33.67 -40.53
C THR A 54 -8.13 -33.45 -40.28
N TYR A 55 -7.61 -32.40 -40.88
CA TYR A 55 -6.24 -31.91 -40.69
C TYR A 55 -6.22 -30.93 -39.52
N LYS A 56 -5.26 -31.09 -38.60
CA LYS A 56 -5.11 -30.26 -37.41
C LYS A 56 -3.90 -29.33 -37.57
N VAL A 57 -4.15 -28.04 -37.50
CA VAL A 57 -3.10 -27.01 -37.52
C VAL A 57 -3.22 -26.17 -36.26
N LYS A 58 -2.09 -25.90 -35.61
CA LYS A 58 -1.99 -24.98 -34.48
C LYS A 58 -1.25 -23.72 -34.89
N THR A 59 -1.86 -22.56 -34.70
CA THR A 59 -1.30 -21.23 -34.95
C THR A 59 -0.84 -20.62 -33.63
N GLN A 60 0.44 -20.28 -33.53
CA GLN A 60 1.00 -19.67 -32.32
C GLN A 60 2.14 -18.70 -32.66
N SER A 61 2.41 -17.72 -31.82
CA SER A 61 3.62 -16.92 -31.89
C SER A 61 4.85 -17.80 -31.66
N ILE A 62 6.03 -17.34 -32.08
CA ILE A 62 7.32 -17.94 -31.69
C ILE A 62 7.50 -18.00 -30.17
N SER A 63 6.76 -17.17 -29.42
CA SER A 63 6.71 -17.18 -27.95
C SER A 63 5.85 -18.29 -27.36
N GLY A 64 5.08 -19.01 -28.19
CA GLY A 64 4.09 -19.99 -27.75
C GLY A 64 2.68 -19.42 -27.52
N LYS A 65 2.48 -18.09 -27.58
CA LYS A 65 1.15 -17.45 -27.47
C LYS A 65 0.22 -17.98 -28.58
N PRO A 66 -0.95 -18.56 -28.28
CA PRO A 66 -1.91 -18.94 -29.30
C PRO A 66 -2.35 -17.72 -30.14
N ILE A 67 -2.41 -17.88 -31.46
CA ILE A 67 -2.88 -16.83 -32.38
C ILE A 67 -4.27 -17.19 -32.89
N SER A 68 -5.27 -16.41 -32.52
CA SER A 68 -6.65 -16.57 -32.94
C SER A 68 -6.93 -15.82 -34.25
N ASN A 69 -7.99 -16.22 -34.97
CA ASN A 69 -8.41 -15.63 -36.24
C ASN A 69 -7.35 -15.66 -37.36
N ALA A 70 -6.31 -16.49 -37.23
CA ALA A 70 -5.36 -16.73 -38.31
C ALA A 70 -6.03 -17.53 -39.43
N TYR A 71 -5.97 -17.01 -40.66
CA TYR A 71 -6.57 -17.67 -41.82
C TYR A 71 -5.62 -18.71 -42.40
N VAL A 72 -5.90 -19.99 -42.15
CA VAL A 72 -5.06 -21.10 -42.60
C VAL A 72 -5.65 -21.75 -43.83
N THR A 73 -4.83 -21.93 -44.87
CA THR A 73 -5.22 -22.57 -46.14
C THR A 73 -4.34 -23.79 -46.42
N LEU A 74 -4.96 -24.95 -46.64
CA LEU A 74 -4.35 -26.16 -47.16
C LEU A 74 -4.43 -26.15 -48.69
N LYS A 75 -3.28 -26.01 -49.37
CA LYS A 75 -3.20 -25.97 -50.83
C LYS A 75 -2.54 -27.23 -51.38
N GLY A 76 -3.26 -27.97 -52.22
CA GLY A 76 -2.77 -29.23 -52.78
C GLY A 76 -3.38 -29.54 -54.14
N ARG A 77 -2.98 -30.67 -54.73
CA ARG A 77 -3.50 -31.11 -56.05
C ARG A 77 -5.02 -31.36 -56.05
N ASN A 78 -5.59 -31.63 -54.89
CA ASN A 78 -6.99 -31.99 -54.70
C ASN A 78 -7.90 -30.78 -54.39
N GLY A 79 -7.34 -29.56 -54.32
CA GLY A 79 -8.08 -28.33 -54.04
C GLY A 79 -7.42 -27.45 -52.98
N GLU A 80 -8.12 -26.39 -52.60
CA GLU A 80 -7.78 -25.49 -51.51
C GLU A 80 -8.89 -25.57 -50.44
N TYR A 81 -8.49 -25.71 -49.18
CA TYR A 81 -9.40 -25.81 -48.04
C TYR A 81 -8.89 -24.91 -46.93
N SER A 82 -9.75 -24.10 -46.34
CA SER A 82 -9.34 -23.06 -45.39
C SER A 82 -10.28 -22.98 -44.20
N ASP A 83 -9.76 -22.56 -43.06
CA ASP A 83 -10.54 -22.17 -41.89
C ASP A 83 -9.76 -21.18 -41.03
N PHE A 84 -10.43 -20.57 -40.06
CA PHE A 84 -9.82 -19.66 -39.08
C PHE A 84 -9.45 -20.39 -37.80
N SER A 85 -8.38 -19.94 -37.14
CA SER A 85 -8.03 -20.42 -35.81
C SER A 85 -8.97 -19.90 -34.73
N ASP A 86 -9.28 -20.76 -33.77
CA ASP A 86 -10.04 -20.39 -32.58
C ASP A 86 -9.18 -19.61 -31.55
N SER A 87 -9.77 -19.30 -30.38
CA SER A 87 -9.06 -18.59 -29.30
C SER A 87 -7.82 -19.33 -28.75
N ASN A 88 -7.72 -20.64 -28.98
CA ASN A 88 -6.58 -21.48 -28.59
C ASN A 88 -5.59 -21.69 -29.75
N GLY A 89 -5.77 -20.97 -30.86
CA GLY A 89 -4.96 -21.13 -32.06
C GLY A 89 -5.20 -22.45 -32.78
N GLN A 90 -6.32 -23.14 -32.53
CA GLN A 90 -6.59 -24.44 -33.14
C GLN A 90 -7.41 -24.29 -34.43
N VAL A 91 -7.01 -25.02 -35.47
CA VAL A 91 -7.70 -25.07 -36.77
C VAL A 91 -7.94 -26.53 -37.15
N SER A 92 -9.19 -26.86 -37.51
CA SER A 92 -9.58 -28.21 -37.93
C SER A 92 -10.20 -28.19 -39.34
N ILE A 93 -9.38 -28.44 -40.36
CA ILE A 93 -9.78 -28.34 -41.77
C ILE A 93 -10.14 -29.73 -42.31
N LYS A 94 -11.38 -29.90 -42.77
CA LYS A 94 -11.82 -31.14 -43.41
C LYS A 94 -11.52 -31.12 -44.92
N ALA A 95 -10.58 -31.95 -45.36
CA ALA A 95 -10.13 -32.03 -46.76
C ALA A 95 -9.97 -33.49 -47.23
N PRO A 96 -10.00 -33.79 -48.55
CA PRO A 96 -9.66 -35.10 -49.10
C PRO A 96 -8.30 -35.59 -48.63
N VAL A 97 -8.16 -36.90 -48.43
CA VAL A 97 -6.87 -37.55 -48.15
C VAL A 97 -5.83 -37.13 -49.20
N GLY A 98 -4.67 -36.68 -48.71
CA GLY A 98 -3.57 -36.20 -49.53
C GLY A 98 -2.54 -35.40 -48.73
N THR A 99 -1.55 -34.89 -49.45
CA THR A 99 -0.55 -33.97 -48.91
C THR A 99 -0.86 -32.55 -49.38
N TYR A 100 -0.85 -31.60 -48.45
CA TYR A 100 -1.12 -30.19 -48.69
C TYR A 100 0.03 -29.34 -48.18
N GLU A 101 0.32 -28.25 -48.89
CA GLU A 101 1.11 -27.15 -48.36
C GLU A 101 0.22 -26.33 -47.43
N VAL A 102 0.68 -26.09 -46.20
CA VAL A 102 0.01 -25.20 -45.24
C VAL A 102 0.44 -23.77 -45.55
N LYS A 103 -0.53 -22.89 -45.82
CA LYS A 103 -0.32 -21.45 -46.02
C LYS A 103 -1.09 -20.68 -44.97
N CYS A 104 -0.50 -19.58 -44.53
CA CYS A 104 -1.18 -18.59 -43.69
C CYS A 104 -0.82 -17.21 -44.22
N GLU A 105 -1.71 -16.25 -44.03
CA GLU A 105 -1.49 -14.84 -44.38
C GLU A 105 -0.88 -14.11 -43.18
N ASP A 106 -0.12 -13.05 -43.45
CA ASP A 106 0.38 -12.18 -42.41
C ASP A 106 -0.78 -11.43 -41.73
N MET A 107 -0.67 -11.23 -40.42
CA MET A 107 -1.64 -10.55 -39.58
C MET A 107 -1.02 -9.25 -39.07
N GLU A 108 -0.61 -8.39 -40.01
CA GLU A 108 0.13 -7.15 -39.72
C GLU A 108 -0.67 -6.19 -38.81
N SER A 109 -2.00 -6.14 -38.98
CA SER A 109 -2.92 -5.36 -38.14
C SER A 109 -2.97 -5.84 -36.68
N GLU A 110 -2.63 -7.09 -36.44
CA GLU A 110 -2.56 -7.71 -35.11
C GLU A 110 -1.12 -7.81 -34.59
N GLY A 111 -0.13 -7.36 -35.38
CA GLY A 111 1.29 -7.34 -35.02
C GLY A 111 2.00 -8.68 -35.21
N TYR A 112 1.59 -9.48 -36.18
CA TYR A 112 2.17 -10.79 -36.44
C TYR A 112 2.43 -11.04 -37.92
N VAL A 113 3.60 -11.56 -38.27
CA VAL A 113 3.92 -12.07 -39.62
C VAL A 113 4.25 -13.55 -39.54
N VAL A 114 3.98 -14.30 -40.61
CA VAL A 114 4.30 -15.73 -40.65
C VAL A 114 5.80 -15.91 -40.54
N ASP A 115 6.24 -16.68 -39.55
CA ASP A 115 7.66 -16.93 -39.35
C ASP A 115 8.24 -17.75 -40.52
N SER A 116 9.49 -17.45 -40.87
CA SER A 116 10.21 -18.12 -41.96
C SER A 116 10.28 -19.64 -41.80
N SER A 117 10.29 -20.16 -40.57
CA SER A 117 10.27 -21.61 -40.32
C SER A 117 8.95 -22.28 -40.71
N SER A 118 7.89 -21.48 -40.90
CA SER A 118 6.54 -21.95 -41.24
C SER A 118 6.20 -21.86 -42.72
N VAL A 119 7.11 -21.34 -43.55
CA VAL A 119 6.93 -21.24 -45.00
C VAL A 119 7.16 -22.59 -45.66
N GLY A 120 6.17 -23.08 -46.42
CA GLY A 120 6.28 -24.29 -47.24
C GLY A 120 6.08 -25.61 -46.47
N ILE A 121 5.63 -25.55 -45.21
CA ILE A 121 5.31 -26.74 -44.41
C ILE A 121 4.28 -27.62 -45.13
N GLN A 122 4.51 -28.93 -45.10
CA GLN A 122 3.61 -29.93 -45.68
C GLN A 122 2.86 -30.67 -44.57
N ILE A 123 1.57 -30.89 -44.76
CA ILE A 123 0.74 -31.71 -43.87
C ILE A 123 0.15 -32.90 -44.63
N ASN A 124 0.08 -34.06 -43.97
CA ASN A 124 -0.45 -35.30 -44.52
C ASN A 124 -1.57 -35.86 -43.62
N ASP A 125 -2.13 -37.01 -44.00
CA ASP A 125 -3.27 -37.67 -43.37
C ASP A 125 -2.91 -38.51 -42.13
N SER A 126 -1.71 -38.37 -41.53
CA SER A 126 -1.29 -39.09 -40.32
C SER A 126 -2.13 -38.76 -39.08
N GLY A 127 -2.79 -37.59 -39.07
CA GLY A 127 -3.50 -37.05 -37.91
C GLY A 127 -2.61 -36.33 -36.90
N GLU A 128 -1.31 -36.19 -37.18
CA GLU A 128 -0.39 -35.38 -36.39
C GLU A 128 -0.69 -33.88 -36.56
N GLU A 129 -0.59 -33.13 -35.46
CA GLU A 129 -0.79 -31.68 -35.46
C GLU A 129 0.43 -30.98 -36.07
N THR A 130 0.18 -30.05 -36.99
CA THR A 130 1.22 -29.20 -37.59
C THR A 130 1.17 -27.80 -37.00
N ILE A 131 2.31 -27.22 -36.67
CA ILE A 131 2.38 -25.89 -36.04
C ILE A 131 2.79 -24.85 -37.09
N VAL A 132 1.99 -23.79 -37.22
CA VAL A 132 2.34 -22.55 -37.92
C VAL A 132 2.73 -21.52 -36.88
N LYS A 133 3.96 -21.01 -36.99
CA LYS A 133 4.53 -20.00 -36.10
C LYS A 133 4.42 -18.61 -36.70
N PHE A 134 4.14 -17.63 -35.86
CA PHE A 134 4.14 -16.21 -36.19
C PHE A 134 5.25 -15.47 -35.44
N GLN A 135 5.97 -14.60 -36.15
CA GLN A 135 6.91 -13.68 -35.56
C GLN A 135 6.15 -12.41 -35.11
N PRO A 136 6.24 -12.01 -33.82
CA PRO A 136 5.69 -10.75 -33.34
C PRO A 136 6.44 -9.55 -33.95
N GLN A 137 5.71 -8.46 -34.15
CA GLN A 137 6.22 -7.18 -34.63
C GLN A 137 5.34 -6.01 -34.14
N LEU A 138 5.93 -4.82 -34.13
CA LEU A 138 5.23 -3.57 -33.84
C LEU A 138 4.11 -3.31 -34.87
N ILE A 139 2.91 -2.95 -34.40
CA ILE A 139 1.77 -2.61 -35.26
C ILE A 139 1.96 -1.21 -35.84
N GLN A 140 2.07 -1.11 -37.16
CA GLN A 140 2.33 0.16 -37.87
C GLN A 140 1.07 1.01 -38.09
N GLU A 141 -0.10 0.48 -37.76
CA GLU A 141 -1.38 1.18 -37.90
C GLU A 141 -1.58 2.24 -36.81
N GLN A 142 -2.54 3.15 -37.01
CA GLN A 142 -2.88 4.14 -36.00
C GLN A 142 -3.53 3.47 -34.78
N MET A 143 -3.01 3.74 -33.58
CA MET A 143 -3.55 3.25 -32.33
C MET A 143 -5.05 3.61 -32.15
N PRO A 144 -5.94 2.63 -31.91
CA PRO A 144 -7.36 2.89 -31.66
C PRO A 144 -7.62 3.68 -30.36
N GLU A 145 -8.64 4.55 -30.34
CA GLU A 145 -8.93 5.44 -29.20
C GLU A 145 -9.23 4.72 -27.87
N ASN A 146 -9.77 3.49 -27.90
CA ASN A 146 -10.23 2.76 -26.71
C ASN A 146 -9.37 1.53 -26.41
N ILE A 147 -8.17 1.42 -26.96
CA ILE A 147 -7.30 0.29 -26.69
C ILE A 147 -6.90 0.25 -25.21
N LYS A 148 -6.71 -0.96 -24.70
CA LYS A 148 -6.09 -1.22 -23.40
C LYS A 148 -5.02 -2.28 -23.63
N TYR A 149 -3.79 -1.96 -23.26
CA TYR A 149 -2.69 -2.90 -23.32
C TYR A 149 -2.69 -3.79 -22.09
N ALA A 150 -2.40 -5.06 -22.31
CA ALA A 150 -1.99 -6.02 -21.31
C ALA A 150 -0.58 -6.54 -21.63
N GLU A 151 0.03 -7.23 -20.67
CA GLU A 151 1.27 -7.96 -20.94
C GLU A 151 1.06 -9.00 -22.04
N ASN A 152 2.08 -9.16 -22.89
CA ASN A 152 2.11 -9.94 -24.13
C ASN A 152 1.31 -9.38 -25.31
N ASP A 153 0.76 -8.17 -25.22
CA ASP A 153 0.18 -7.49 -26.38
C ASP A 153 1.27 -6.91 -27.29
N GLN A 154 0.93 -6.75 -28.58
CA GLN A 154 1.78 -6.02 -29.52
C GLN A 154 1.47 -4.52 -29.40
N ALA A 155 2.52 -3.72 -29.25
CA ALA A 155 2.40 -2.28 -29.19
C ALA A 155 2.09 -1.71 -30.59
N TYR A 156 1.30 -0.64 -30.61
CA TYR A 156 1.16 0.21 -31.79
C TYR A 156 2.32 1.18 -31.83
N ASP A 157 2.80 1.49 -33.04
CA ASP A 157 3.78 2.54 -33.21
C ASP A 157 3.20 3.87 -32.72
N TYR A 158 3.99 4.57 -31.91
CA TYR A 158 3.60 5.82 -31.30
C TYR A 158 4.70 6.85 -31.47
N THR A 159 4.31 8.05 -31.88
CA THR A 159 5.24 9.15 -32.06
C THR A 159 5.23 10.06 -30.85
N PHE A 160 6.36 10.14 -30.17
CA PHE A 160 6.59 11.00 -29.02
C PHE A 160 7.13 12.35 -29.47
N GLU A 161 6.68 13.40 -28.80
CA GLU A 161 7.29 14.73 -28.88
C GLU A 161 7.67 15.17 -27.47
N GLY A 162 8.96 15.39 -27.22
CA GLY A 162 9.46 15.60 -25.86
C GLY A 162 10.83 16.26 -25.84
N TYR A 163 11.55 16.09 -24.73
CA TYR A 163 12.82 16.73 -24.44
C TYR A 163 13.88 15.69 -24.09
N ASP A 164 15.10 15.85 -24.62
CA ASP A 164 16.23 14.96 -24.32
C ASP A 164 17.10 15.53 -23.18
N PHE A 165 17.07 14.88 -22.01
CA PHE A 165 17.89 15.25 -20.85
C PHE A 165 19.22 14.48 -20.77
N GLY A 166 19.44 13.49 -21.63
CA GLY A 166 20.73 12.80 -21.78
C GLY A 166 21.71 13.54 -22.70
N SER A 167 21.23 14.44 -23.54
CA SER A 167 22.07 15.17 -24.49
C SER A 167 23.08 16.11 -23.81
N LYS A 168 24.37 15.88 -24.08
CA LYS A 168 25.47 16.74 -23.59
C LYS A 168 25.56 18.10 -24.31
N THR A 169 24.96 18.21 -25.49
CA THR A 169 25.08 19.40 -26.36
C THR A 169 23.78 20.18 -26.46
N ASN A 170 22.65 19.47 -26.42
CA ASN A 170 21.31 20.00 -26.67
C ASN A 170 20.35 19.65 -25.50
N PHE A 171 20.84 19.72 -24.26
CA PHE A 171 20.06 19.36 -23.07
C PHE A 171 18.73 20.13 -23.03
N GLY A 172 17.62 19.39 -22.99
CA GLY A 172 16.29 19.96 -22.93
C GLY A 172 15.82 20.63 -24.23
N GLU A 173 16.42 20.32 -25.38
CA GLU A 173 15.83 20.65 -26.68
C GLU A 173 14.65 19.73 -27.00
N LYS A 174 13.69 20.27 -27.76
CA LYS A 174 12.51 19.50 -28.17
C LYS A 174 12.89 18.58 -29.32
N VAL A 175 12.61 17.29 -29.20
CA VAL A 175 12.90 16.26 -30.19
C VAL A 175 11.63 15.42 -30.43
N LYS A 176 11.54 14.83 -31.62
CA LYS A 176 10.46 13.95 -32.04
C LYS A 176 11.04 12.59 -32.43
N TRP A 177 10.45 11.51 -31.95
CA TRP A 177 10.88 10.12 -32.22
C TRP A 177 9.66 9.20 -32.26
N SER A 178 9.70 8.12 -33.05
CA SER A 178 8.67 7.07 -33.03
C SER A 178 9.15 5.84 -32.26
N LEU A 179 8.22 4.97 -31.85
CA LEU A 179 8.57 3.72 -31.18
C LEU A 179 9.30 2.78 -32.15
N SER A 180 8.92 2.78 -33.43
CA SER A 180 9.63 2.07 -34.49
C SER A 180 11.09 2.52 -34.61
N ASP A 181 11.36 3.83 -34.72
CA ASP A 181 12.73 4.37 -34.77
C ASP A 181 13.57 3.93 -33.55
N LEU A 182 12.96 3.93 -32.36
CA LEU A 182 13.67 3.53 -31.15
C LEU A 182 14.00 2.03 -31.13
N LEU A 183 13.09 1.18 -31.62
CA LEU A 183 13.28 -0.28 -31.64
C LEU A 183 14.23 -0.74 -32.74
N GLU A 184 14.51 0.07 -33.77
CA GLU A 184 15.55 -0.23 -34.76
C GLU A 184 16.96 -0.21 -34.14
N ASP A 185 17.20 0.73 -33.21
CA ASP A 185 18.51 0.97 -32.59
C ASP A 185 18.65 0.35 -31.19
N ASN A 186 17.57 -0.16 -30.60
CA ASN A 186 17.55 -0.64 -29.22
C ASN A 186 16.83 -1.99 -29.10
N GLU A 187 17.33 -2.85 -28.21
CA GLU A 187 16.75 -4.16 -27.90
C GLU A 187 15.57 -4.08 -26.93
N LEU A 188 15.42 -2.95 -26.23
CA LEU A 188 14.35 -2.70 -25.26
C LEU A 188 14.04 -1.20 -25.21
N VAL A 189 12.76 -0.85 -25.20
CA VAL A 189 12.25 0.49 -24.91
C VAL A 189 11.40 0.44 -23.64
N ILE A 190 11.63 1.38 -22.72
CA ILE A 190 10.89 1.50 -21.47
C ILE A 190 10.15 2.83 -21.46
N LEU A 191 8.82 2.77 -21.27
CA LEU A 191 8.00 3.95 -21.03
C LEU A 191 7.78 4.10 -19.53
N ASN A 192 8.39 5.12 -18.92
CA ASN A 192 8.33 5.37 -17.49
C ASN A 192 7.41 6.57 -17.21
N PHE A 193 6.23 6.32 -16.63
CA PHE A 193 5.25 7.35 -16.32
C PHE A 193 5.63 8.04 -15.01
N TRP A 194 5.75 9.37 -15.00
CA TRP A 194 6.26 10.11 -13.83
C TRP A 194 5.79 11.58 -13.77
N TYR A 195 6.01 12.26 -12.63
CA TYR A 195 5.89 13.72 -12.48
C TYR A 195 6.86 14.26 -11.41
N THR A 196 7.17 15.56 -11.42
CA THR A 196 8.30 16.11 -10.62
C THR A 196 8.10 16.06 -9.11
N THR A 197 6.86 16.09 -8.62
CA THR A 197 6.50 16.00 -7.19
C THR A 197 6.13 14.58 -6.75
N CYS A 198 6.42 13.57 -7.56
CA CYS A 198 6.17 12.16 -7.25
C CYS A 198 7.31 11.59 -6.39
N SER A 199 7.08 11.40 -5.09
CA SER A 199 8.10 10.89 -4.15
C SER A 199 8.65 9.52 -4.57
N TRP A 200 7.80 8.60 -5.00
CA TRP A 200 8.21 7.26 -5.46
C TRP A 200 9.01 7.29 -6.77
N CYS A 201 8.71 8.22 -7.69
CA CYS A 201 9.48 8.41 -8.92
C CYS A 201 10.89 8.93 -8.60
N VAL A 202 11.00 9.92 -7.70
CA VAL A 202 12.29 10.44 -7.22
C VAL A 202 13.14 9.34 -6.59
N ARG A 203 12.51 8.41 -5.85
CA ARG A 203 13.19 7.25 -5.22
C ARG A 203 13.67 6.20 -6.24
N GLU A 204 12.94 5.99 -7.33
CA GLU A 204 13.29 5.04 -8.40
C GLU A 204 14.46 5.54 -9.28
N PHE A 205 14.45 6.83 -9.64
CA PHE A 205 15.37 7.38 -10.64
C PHE A 205 16.86 7.10 -10.39
N PRO A 206 17.41 7.20 -9.16
CA PRO A 206 18.83 6.90 -8.92
C PRO A 206 19.22 5.49 -9.36
N TYR A 207 18.37 4.50 -9.10
CA TYR A 207 18.63 3.10 -9.47
C TYR A 207 18.45 2.88 -10.97
N LEU A 208 17.37 3.41 -11.54
CA LEU A 208 17.09 3.34 -12.97
C LEU A 208 18.23 3.98 -13.79
N ILE A 209 18.68 5.18 -13.42
CA ILE A 209 19.73 5.92 -14.13
C ILE A 209 21.07 5.21 -14.04
N ASP A 210 21.41 4.64 -12.87
CA ASP A 210 22.68 3.92 -12.68
C ASP A 210 22.72 2.67 -13.59
N THR A 211 21.67 1.86 -13.58
CA THR A 211 21.55 0.73 -14.51
C THR A 211 21.52 1.20 -15.97
N TYR A 212 20.66 2.15 -16.31
CA TYR A 212 20.50 2.63 -17.69
C TYR A 212 21.80 3.17 -18.28
N SER A 213 22.64 3.83 -17.48
CA SER A 213 23.95 4.32 -17.91
C SER A 213 24.88 3.21 -18.43
N GLN A 214 24.65 1.94 -18.06
CA GLN A 214 25.43 0.78 -18.49
C GLN A 214 24.85 0.08 -19.72
N TYR A 215 23.62 0.42 -20.12
CA TYR A 215 22.85 -0.25 -21.17
C TYR A 215 22.35 0.71 -22.26
N GLN A 216 22.86 1.94 -22.35
CA GLN A 216 22.36 2.96 -23.29
C GLN A 216 22.51 2.59 -24.77
N ASP A 217 23.33 1.58 -25.08
CA ASP A 217 23.54 1.01 -26.41
C ASP A 217 22.50 -0.06 -26.78
N LYS A 218 21.75 -0.57 -25.80
CA LYS A 218 20.75 -1.64 -25.94
C LYS A 218 19.36 -1.24 -25.48
N VAL A 219 19.25 -0.27 -24.58
CA VAL A 219 17.99 0.14 -23.94
C VAL A 219 17.74 1.61 -24.20
N LYS A 220 16.47 1.96 -24.39
CA LYS A 220 16.00 3.35 -24.36
C LYS A 220 14.93 3.57 -23.30
N VAL A 221 15.08 4.63 -22.50
CA VAL A 221 14.07 5.03 -21.51
C VAL A 221 13.41 6.35 -21.92
N ILE A 222 12.09 6.34 -22.02
CA ILE A 222 11.24 7.50 -22.32
C ILE A 222 10.31 7.77 -21.13
N GLY A 223 10.50 8.92 -20.48
CA GLY A 223 9.60 9.45 -19.46
C GLY A 223 8.29 9.96 -20.07
N ILE A 224 7.14 9.57 -19.53
CA ILE A 224 5.83 10.10 -19.89
C ILE A 224 5.34 10.97 -18.74
N ASN A 225 5.39 12.30 -18.93
CA ASN A 225 4.96 13.26 -17.92
C ASN A 225 3.63 13.92 -18.34
N PRO A 226 2.57 13.83 -17.52
CA PRO A 226 1.23 14.36 -17.82
C PRO A 226 1.13 15.90 -17.78
N GLY A 227 2.20 16.60 -17.40
CA GLY A 227 2.29 18.07 -17.43
C GLY A 227 1.40 18.76 -16.39
N GLU A 228 0.55 19.68 -16.85
CA GLU A 228 -0.19 20.62 -16.00
C GLU A 228 -1.06 19.95 -14.93
N ARG A 229 -1.49 18.70 -15.12
CA ARG A 229 -2.23 17.92 -14.11
C ARG A 229 -1.52 17.86 -12.75
N TYR A 230 -0.19 17.96 -12.75
CA TYR A 230 0.64 17.95 -11.54
C TYR A 230 1.50 19.22 -11.41
N ASN A 231 1.05 20.34 -12.01
CA ASN A 231 1.78 21.61 -12.09
C ASN A 231 3.16 21.50 -12.78
N ASP A 232 3.35 20.50 -13.64
CA ASP A 232 4.57 20.32 -14.41
C ASP A 232 4.52 21.14 -15.71
N THR A 233 5.32 22.21 -15.74
CA THR A 233 5.65 22.96 -16.94
C THR A 233 6.96 22.42 -17.54
N VAL A 234 7.25 22.77 -18.79
CA VAL A 234 8.53 22.40 -19.43
C VAL A 234 9.73 22.89 -18.61
N ASP A 235 9.66 24.09 -18.03
CA ASP A 235 10.75 24.67 -17.24
C ASP A 235 10.92 23.99 -15.87
N THR A 236 9.82 23.60 -15.22
CA THR A 236 9.88 22.84 -13.95
C THR A 236 10.48 21.46 -14.19
N VAL A 237 10.05 20.76 -15.24
CA VAL A 237 10.59 19.45 -15.61
C VAL A 237 12.07 19.54 -15.96
N LYS A 238 12.50 20.54 -16.76
CA LYS A 238 13.93 20.78 -17.06
C LYS A 238 14.76 21.04 -15.80
N THR A 239 14.24 21.87 -14.90
CA THR A 239 14.91 22.20 -13.64
C THR A 239 15.06 20.96 -12.77
N PHE A 240 14.01 20.16 -12.67
CA PHE A 240 14.02 18.89 -11.95
C PHE A 240 15.01 17.90 -12.57
N ALA A 241 14.95 17.71 -13.90
CA ALA A 241 15.82 16.80 -14.63
C ALA A 241 17.31 17.13 -14.41
N SER A 242 17.66 18.43 -14.44
CA SER A 242 19.02 18.88 -14.14
C SER A 242 19.43 18.59 -12.69
N LYS A 243 18.55 18.83 -11.71
CA LYS A 243 18.82 18.56 -10.28
C LYS A 243 18.99 17.07 -9.99
N GLN A 244 18.13 16.23 -10.56
CA GLN A 244 18.15 14.78 -10.38
C GLN A 244 19.13 14.07 -11.32
N LYS A 245 19.83 14.82 -12.20
CA LYS A 245 20.75 14.28 -13.21
C LYS A 245 20.08 13.22 -14.10
N LEU A 246 18.80 13.42 -14.43
CA LEU A 246 18.09 12.52 -15.33
C LEU A 246 18.80 12.53 -16.69
N ASN A 247 19.14 11.34 -17.20
CA ASN A 247 19.77 11.15 -18.50
C ASN A 247 18.82 10.48 -19.52
N ILE A 248 17.51 10.62 -19.31
CA ILE A 248 16.45 10.04 -20.13
C ILE A 248 15.81 11.08 -21.05
N MET A 249 15.04 10.62 -22.04
CA MET A 249 14.13 11.49 -22.78
C MET A 249 12.79 11.57 -22.04
N SER A 250 12.05 12.67 -22.15
CA SER A 250 10.71 12.76 -21.54
C SER A 250 9.75 13.63 -22.35
N THR A 251 8.51 13.20 -22.48
CA THR A 251 7.40 14.09 -22.89
C THR A 251 7.04 15.01 -21.73
N VAL A 252 6.28 16.08 -22.01
CA VAL A 252 5.64 16.95 -21.00
C VAL A 252 4.27 17.35 -21.53
N GLY A 253 3.21 16.97 -20.81
CA GLY A 253 1.82 17.22 -21.18
C GLY A 253 1.19 16.21 -22.14
N ASP A 254 1.93 15.16 -22.53
CA ASP A 254 1.38 14.08 -23.35
C ASP A 254 0.67 13.05 -22.45
N THR A 255 -0.62 12.86 -22.68
CA THR A 255 -1.47 11.95 -21.90
C THR A 255 -1.99 10.78 -22.71
N THR A 256 -1.58 10.65 -23.98
CA THR A 256 -2.17 9.73 -24.96
C THR A 256 -2.03 8.26 -24.56
N LEU A 257 -0.93 7.90 -23.90
CA LEU A 257 -0.65 6.53 -23.46
C LEU A 257 -1.17 6.19 -22.06
N ILE A 258 -1.67 7.17 -21.29
CA ILE A 258 -2.15 6.94 -19.92
C ILE A 258 -3.37 6.01 -19.92
N ALA A 259 -4.35 6.29 -20.78
CA ALA A 259 -5.53 5.44 -20.88
C ALA A 259 -5.19 4.05 -21.47
N PRO A 260 -4.47 3.92 -22.60
CA PRO A 260 -4.02 2.62 -23.13
C PRO A 260 -3.31 1.73 -22.11
N VAL A 261 -2.39 2.26 -21.32
CA VAL A 261 -1.65 1.47 -20.32
C VAL A 261 -2.51 1.10 -19.10
N GLY A 262 -3.64 1.78 -18.89
CA GLY A 262 -4.50 1.52 -17.73
C GLY A 262 -3.88 1.97 -16.41
N LEU A 263 -3.13 3.08 -16.44
CA LEU A 263 -2.32 3.60 -15.34
C LEU A 263 -3.08 3.68 -14.01
N LYS A 264 -2.57 3.03 -12.97
CA LYS A 264 -3.16 3.04 -11.61
C LYS A 264 -2.44 3.96 -10.61
N GLY A 265 -1.18 4.31 -10.90
CA GLY A 265 -0.34 5.12 -10.03
C GLY A 265 0.91 5.62 -10.74
N TYR A 266 1.80 6.26 -10.00
CA TYR A 266 3.11 6.69 -10.48
C TYR A 266 4.20 6.30 -9.45
N PRO A 267 5.39 5.85 -9.89
CA PRO A 267 5.74 5.57 -11.27
C PRO A 267 5.05 4.30 -11.80
N THR A 268 4.99 4.18 -13.12
CA THR A 268 4.67 2.93 -13.81
C THR A 268 5.64 2.75 -14.96
N SER A 269 6.21 1.56 -15.11
CA SER A 269 7.17 1.27 -16.18
C SER A 269 6.62 0.20 -17.13
N VAL A 270 6.50 0.53 -18.41
CA VAL A 270 6.08 -0.39 -19.47
C VAL A 270 7.30 -0.81 -20.28
N PHE A 271 7.58 -2.11 -20.33
CA PHE A 271 8.71 -2.68 -21.07
C PHE A 271 8.22 -3.16 -22.43
N ILE A 272 8.88 -2.69 -23.48
CA ILE A 272 8.59 -3.04 -24.88
C ILE A 272 9.86 -3.63 -25.47
N ASP A 273 9.83 -4.91 -25.84
CA ASP A 273 11.00 -5.60 -26.37
C ASP A 273 11.28 -5.29 -27.85
N ARG A 274 12.40 -5.81 -28.36
CA ARG A 274 12.84 -5.70 -29.77
C ARG A 274 11.84 -6.21 -30.82
N TYR A 275 10.77 -6.87 -30.41
CA TYR A 275 9.70 -7.35 -31.30
C TYR A 275 8.44 -6.48 -31.20
N GLY A 276 8.48 -5.37 -30.46
CA GLY A 276 7.32 -4.52 -30.21
C GLY A 276 6.31 -5.15 -29.24
N THR A 277 6.69 -6.19 -28.50
CA THR A 277 5.81 -6.83 -27.51
C THR A 277 5.91 -6.10 -26.17
N ILE A 278 4.77 -5.80 -25.55
CA ILE A 278 4.71 -5.30 -24.18
C ILE A 278 4.96 -6.48 -23.24
N THR A 279 6.16 -6.57 -22.67
CA THR A 279 6.60 -7.75 -21.90
C THR A 279 6.34 -7.63 -20.40
N MET A 280 6.18 -6.41 -19.91
CA MET A 280 5.94 -6.12 -18.49
C MET A 280 5.28 -4.76 -18.31
N ILE A 281 4.33 -4.66 -17.38
CA ILE A 281 3.77 -3.40 -16.88
C ILE A 281 3.92 -3.37 -15.36
N GLU A 282 4.94 -2.69 -14.86
CA GLU A 282 5.18 -2.57 -13.42
C GLU A 282 4.48 -1.34 -12.85
N ASP A 283 3.38 -1.57 -12.14
CA ASP A 283 2.66 -0.58 -11.34
C ASP A 283 3.40 -0.34 -10.01
N GLY A 284 4.28 0.68 -9.95
CA GLY A 284 5.02 1.08 -8.75
C GLY A 284 6.51 1.32 -8.97
N ALA A 285 7.19 1.84 -7.95
CA ALA A 285 8.61 2.16 -8.02
C ALA A 285 9.49 0.91 -7.87
N ILE A 286 10.44 0.74 -8.79
CA ILE A 286 11.54 -0.22 -8.66
C ILE A 286 12.69 0.47 -7.92
N THR A 287 12.80 0.20 -6.61
CA THR A 287 13.72 0.92 -5.71
C THR A 287 15.02 0.17 -5.43
N THR A 288 15.43 -0.76 -6.30
CA THR A 288 16.70 -1.48 -6.17
C THR A 288 17.42 -1.57 -7.51
N LYS A 289 18.75 -1.44 -7.48
CA LYS A 289 19.59 -1.57 -8.68
C LYS A 289 19.59 -3.00 -9.24
N ASP A 290 19.62 -4.00 -8.36
CA ASP A 290 19.68 -5.42 -8.76
C ASP A 290 18.44 -5.85 -9.57
N LYS A 291 17.26 -5.33 -9.23
CA LYS A 291 16.03 -5.58 -10.01
C LYS A 291 16.11 -4.93 -11.39
N TRP A 292 16.55 -3.67 -11.48
CA TRP A 292 16.78 -3.02 -12.78
C TRP A 292 17.82 -3.76 -13.63
N ASP A 293 18.97 -4.12 -13.06
CA ASP A 293 20.03 -4.87 -13.74
C ASP A 293 19.50 -6.22 -14.24
N GLY A 294 18.71 -6.92 -13.44
CA GLY A 294 18.09 -8.19 -13.81
C GLY A 294 17.11 -8.05 -14.97
N LEU A 295 16.23 -7.04 -14.95
CA LEU A 295 15.27 -6.77 -16.02
C LEU A 295 15.99 -6.39 -17.32
N PHE A 296 16.98 -5.51 -17.25
CA PHE A 296 17.73 -5.07 -18.42
C PHE A 296 18.52 -6.24 -19.02
N ALA A 297 19.23 -7.01 -18.20
CA ALA A 297 19.95 -8.20 -18.67
C ALA A 297 19.02 -9.24 -19.29
N LYS A 298 17.85 -9.47 -18.70
CA LYS A 298 16.84 -10.42 -19.22
C LYS A 298 16.40 -10.05 -20.64
N TYR A 299 15.98 -8.81 -20.87
CA TYR A 299 15.40 -8.38 -22.14
C TYR A 299 16.45 -8.03 -23.22
N THR A 300 17.68 -7.70 -22.81
CA THR A 300 18.81 -7.38 -23.73
C THR A 300 19.77 -8.55 -23.99
N GLY A 301 19.48 -9.74 -23.45
CA GLY A 301 20.30 -10.93 -23.70
C GLY A 301 20.24 -11.38 -25.15
N ASP A 302 21.37 -11.82 -25.72
CA ASP A 302 21.46 -12.24 -27.14
C ASP A 302 20.55 -13.45 -27.47
N ASN A 303 20.25 -14.28 -26.47
CA ASN A 303 19.36 -15.44 -26.59
C ASN A 303 17.91 -15.13 -26.19
N TYR A 304 17.55 -13.85 -26.02
CA TYR A 304 16.21 -13.46 -25.64
C TYR A 304 15.20 -13.87 -26.72
N VAL A 305 14.24 -14.70 -26.31
CA VAL A 305 13.04 -15.04 -27.08
C VAL A 305 11.86 -14.63 -26.19
N PRO A 306 10.83 -13.95 -26.73
CA PRO A 306 9.64 -13.65 -25.94
C PRO A 306 9.03 -14.97 -25.49
N THR A 307 8.68 -15.11 -24.22
CA THR A 307 8.03 -16.30 -23.70
C THR A 307 6.63 -15.93 -23.25
N TYR A 308 5.62 -16.63 -23.80
CA TYR A 308 4.26 -16.48 -23.33
C TYR A 308 4.01 -17.44 -22.16
N GLU A 309 3.74 -16.86 -20.99
CA GLU A 309 3.25 -17.60 -19.83
C GLU A 309 1.76 -17.27 -19.67
N ALA A 310 0.89 -18.27 -19.83
CA ALA A 310 -0.54 -18.08 -19.67
C ALA A 310 -0.84 -17.76 -18.20
N SER A 311 -1.38 -16.57 -17.92
CA SER A 311 -1.91 -16.27 -16.59
C SER A 311 -3.17 -17.11 -16.33
N GLY A 312 -3.21 -17.79 -15.19
CA GLY A 312 -4.44 -18.41 -14.69
C GLY A 312 -4.87 -19.74 -15.32
N SER A 313 -4.00 -20.49 -16.00
CA SER A 313 -4.30 -21.92 -16.18
C SER A 313 -4.17 -22.60 -14.81
N GLU A 314 -5.22 -23.26 -14.29
CA GLU A 314 -5.13 -24.16 -13.13
C GLU A 314 -4.15 -25.30 -13.45
N VAL A 315 -2.85 -25.06 -13.26
CA VAL A 315 -1.81 -26.08 -13.40
C VAL A 315 -1.80 -26.85 -12.09
N THR A 316 -2.29 -28.09 -12.13
CA THR A 316 -2.14 -29.02 -11.01
C THR A 316 -0.71 -29.53 -10.96
N PRO A 317 -0.12 -29.72 -9.77
CA PRO A 317 1.23 -30.28 -9.62
C PRO A 317 1.35 -31.61 -10.36
N ASP A 318 2.37 -31.73 -11.20
CA ASP A 318 2.73 -32.94 -11.93
C ASP A 318 3.85 -33.74 -11.21
N VAL A 319 4.30 -33.23 -10.06
CA VAL A 319 5.32 -33.84 -9.21
C VAL A 319 4.68 -34.42 -7.95
N ASP A 320 5.05 -35.66 -7.62
CA ASP A 320 4.68 -36.31 -6.36
C ASP A 320 5.66 -35.91 -5.24
N PHE A 321 5.17 -35.90 -4.00
CA PHE A 321 6.04 -35.68 -2.85
C PHE A 321 7.08 -36.82 -2.76
N PRO A 322 8.38 -36.51 -2.70
CA PRO A 322 9.44 -37.52 -2.80
C PRO A 322 9.57 -38.40 -1.54
N GLY A 323 8.82 -38.09 -0.48
CA GLY A 323 8.90 -38.73 0.82
C GLY A 323 9.93 -38.07 1.74
N SER A 324 9.68 -38.16 3.05
CA SER A 324 10.49 -37.49 4.09
C SER A 324 11.98 -37.78 3.98
N ALA A 325 12.36 -39.05 3.78
CA ALA A 325 13.77 -39.47 3.74
C ALA A 325 14.60 -38.78 2.65
N VAL A 326 13.98 -38.38 1.53
CA VAL A 326 14.66 -37.65 0.45
C VAL A 326 14.98 -36.22 0.88
N LEU A 327 14.01 -35.54 1.49
CA LEU A 327 14.19 -34.17 1.98
C LEU A 327 15.12 -34.12 3.19
N GLU A 328 15.02 -35.12 4.09
CA GLU A 328 15.93 -35.26 5.25
C GLU A 328 17.39 -35.29 4.81
N LYS A 329 17.71 -36.11 3.80
CA LYS A 329 19.07 -36.23 3.28
C LYS A 329 19.61 -34.94 2.67
N ALA A 330 18.73 -34.13 2.06
CA ALA A 330 19.11 -32.91 1.36
C ALA A 330 19.19 -31.68 2.30
N ALA A 331 18.32 -31.60 3.30
CA ALA A 331 18.18 -30.41 4.15
C ALA A 331 18.84 -30.54 5.53
N LEU A 332 18.94 -31.73 6.12
CA LEU A 332 19.40 -31.89 7.50
C LEU A 332 20.91 -32.08 7.60
N ALA A 333 21.51 -31.48 8.64
CA ALA A 333 22.88 -31.80 9.03
C ALA A 333 22.99 -33.23 9.62
N GLU A 334 24.20 -33.82 9.62
CA GLU A 334 24.46 -35.24 9.94
C GLU A 334 23.87 -35.75 11.28
N ASN A 335 23.70 -34.87 12.28
CA ASN A 335 23.20 -35.21 13.62
C ASN A 335 21.81 -34.66 13.94
N VAL A 336 21.02 -34.33 12.92
CA VAL A 336 19.65 -33.85 13.08
C VAL A 336 18.67 -34.89 12.57
N SER A 337 17.60 -35.10 13.32
CA SER A 337 16.47 -35.94 12.93
C SER A 337 15.20 -35.08 12.92
N ALA A 338 14.51 -35.08 11.79
CA ALA A 338 13.22 -34.44 11.62
C ALA A 338 12.36 -35.28 10.68
N THR A 339 11.05 -35.00 10.61
CA THR A 339 10.15 -35.67 9.66
C THR A 339 9.44 -34.63 8.82
N PHE A 340 9.62 -34.70 7.51
CA PHE A 340 8.92 -33.86 6.55
C PHE A 340 7.59 -34.47 6.13
N LYS A 341 6.57 -33.63 6.00
CA LYS A 341 5.21 -34.01 5.61
C LYS A 341 4.69 -33.10 4.51
N GLU A 342 3.89 -33.67 3.61
CA GLU A 342 3.11 -32.91 2.63
C GLU A 342 1.70 -32.61 3.15
N GLU A 343 1.03 -31.68 2.47
CA GLU A 343 -0.37 -31.35 2.70
C GLU A 343 -1.29 -32.47 2.17
N ASP A 344 -2.48 -32.57 2.73
CA ASP A 344 -3.51 -33.46 2.22
C ASP A 344 -4.03 -33.00 0.84
N ARG A 345 -3.48 -33.63 -0.21
CA ARG A 345 -3.86 -33.39 -1.61
C ARG A 345 -5.30 -33.78 -1.94
N GLU A 346 -6.02 -34.53 -1.09
CA GLU A 346 -7.46 -34.79 -1.31
C GLU A 346 -8.28 -33.49 -1.18
N ASN A 347 -7.85 -32.59 -0.30
CA ASN A 347 -8.54 -31.33 -0.01
C ASN A 347 -7.91 -30.12 -0.73
N TYR A 348 -6.61 -30.16 -1.06
CA TYR A 348 -5.87 -29.04 -1.66
C TYR A 348 -5.02 -29.47 -2.86
N LYS A 349 -5.66 -29.61 -4.02
CA LYS A 349 -5.03 -30.15 -5.25
C LYS A 349 -3.99 -29.25 -5.91
N ASN A 350 -3.90 -27.98 -5.52
CA ASN A 350 -3.05 -26.97 -6.17
C ASN A 350 -1.80 -26.61 -5.36
N ILE A 351 -1.48 -27.38 -4.31
CA ILE A 351 -0.27 -27.17 -3.49
C ILE A 351 0.86 -28.03 -4.04
N TRP A 352 1.92 -27.37 -4.49
CA TRP A 352 3.09 -28.00 -5.06
C TRP A 352 4.02 -28.56 -3.96
N PRO A 353 4.59 -29.76 -4.15
CA PRO A 353 5.50 -30.33 -3.17
C PRO A 353 6.86 -29.62 -3.18
N TRP A 354 7.56 -29.71 -2.06
CA TRP A 354 8.99 -29.44 -2.01
C TRP A 354 9.78 -30.69 -2.42
N VAL A 355 10.89 -30.48 -3.12
CA VAL A 355 11.77 -31.52 -3.65
C VAL A 355 13.23 -31.25 -3.31
N ALA A 356 14.08 -32.27 -3.38
CA ALA A 356 15.53 -32.06 -3.29
C ALA A 356 16.06 -31.41 -4.59
N THR A 357 17.10 -30.59 -4.47
CA THR A 357 17.87 -30.09 -5.61
C THR A 357 18.54 -31.23 -6.36
N GLU A 358 18.92 -30.99 -7.61
CA GLU A 358 19.50 -31.99 -8.51
C GLU A 358 20.81 -32.58 -7.98
N ASP A 359 21.57 -31.79 -7.22
CA ASP A 359 22.80 -32.21 -6.53
C ASP A 359 22.56 -32.82 -5.13
N GLY A 360 21.32 -32.76 -4.64
CA GLY A 360 20.89 -33.28 -3.34
C GLY A 360 21.43 -32.52 -2.13
N THR A 361 21.81 -31.24 -2.28
CA THR A 361 22.41 -30.42 -1.21
C THR A 361 21.46 -29.42 -0.56
N ALA A 362 20.24 -29.29 -1.09
CA ALA A 362 19.18 -28.44 -0.55
C ALA A 362 17.79 -28.96 -0.95
N ILE A 363 16.75 -28.36 -0.38
CA ILE A 363 15.36 -28.54 -0.82
C ILE A 363 14.83 -27.24 -1.42
N LYS A 364 13.93 -27.36 -2.41
CA LYS A 364 13.29 -26.24 -3.11
C LYS A 364 11.82 -26.55 -3.45
N PRO A 365 10.97 -25.53 -3.66
CA PRO A 365 9.67 -25.67 -4.31
C PRO A 365 9.78 -26.36 -5.68
N SER A 366 8.81 -27.21 -6.02
CA SER A 366 8.71 -27.78 -7.38
C SER A 366 7.96 -26.89 -8.37
N SER A 367 7.36 -25.79 -7.91
CA SER A 367 6.53 -24.88 -8.70
C SER A 367 7.32 -23.78 -9.45
N LYS A 368 8.61 -23.99 -9.68
CA LYS A 368 9.47 -23.01 -10.36
C LYS A 368 8.90 -22.65 -11.75
N GLY A 369 8.75 -21.36 -12.05
CA GLY A 369 8.18 -20.87 -13.30
C GLY A 369 6.67 -21.05 -13.43
N ILE A 370 5.96 -21.42 -12.36
CA ILE A 370 4.51 -21.57 -12.35
C ILE A 370 3.88 -20.41 -11.59
N ASN A 371 3.35 -19.45 -12.34
CA ASN A 371 2.70 -18.25 -11.80
C ASN A 371 1.48 -18.59 -10.93
N ASP A 372 1.20 -17.73 -9.95
CA ASP A 372 0.09 -17.87 -8.98
C ASP A 372 0.09 -19.23 -8.25
N SER A 373 1.28 -19.74 -7.90
CA SER A 373 1.44 -21.05 -7.28
C SER A 373 1.86 -20.99 -5.81
N TYR A 374 1.50 -22.05 -5.09
CA TYR A 374 1.82 -22.23 -3.68
C TYR A 374 2.55 -23.56 -3.49
N SER A 375 3.66 -23.55 -2.76
CA SER A 375 4.37 -24.75 -2.33
C SER A 375 4.50 -24.79 -0.81
N ILE A 376 4.17 -25.92 -0.18
CA ILE A 376 4.23 -26.07 1.28
C ILE A 376 4.88 -27.39 1.68
N VAL A 377 5.72 -27.36 2.72
CA VAL A 377 6.19 -28.55 3.42
C VAL A 377 6.32 -28.27 4.92
N TRP A 378 5.91 -29.23 5.74
CA TRP A 378 6.09 -29.17 7.20
C TRP A 378 7.26 -30.05 7.62
N MET A 379 7.98 -29.61 8.64
CA MET A 379 9.06 -30.32 9.29
C MET A 379 8.77 -30.41 10.79
N ASP A 380 8.43 -31.60 11.26
CA ASP A 380 8.36 -31.92 12.69
C ASP A 380 9.77 -32.18 13.21
N ILE A 381 10.19 -31.44 14.24
CA ILE A 381 11.52 -31.58 14.85
C ILE A 381 11.45 -31.50 16.37
N THR A 382 12.33 -32.23 17.05
CA THR A 382 12.56 -32.09 18.50
C THR A 382 13.87 -31.34 18.71
N VAL A 383 13.78 -30.11 19.21
CA VAL A 383 14.94 -29.27 19.51
C VAL A 383 15.46 -29.65 20.90
N PRO A 384 16.71 -30.09 21.05
CA PRO A 384 17.24 -30.49 22.35
C PRO A 384 17.34 -29.31 23.31
N ALA A 385 17.25 -29.60 24.61
CA ALA A 385 17.36 -28.61 25.68
C ALA A 385 18.56 -27.67 25.48
N ASN A 386 18.31 -26.37 25.62
CA ASN A 386 19.27 -25.28 25.51
C ASN A 386 19.94 -25.13 24.13
N LYS A 387 19.44 -25.78 23.07
CA LYS A 387 19.96 -25.62 21.71
C LYS A 387 19.19 -24.58 20.91
N VAL A 388 19.89 -24.00 19.94
CA VAL A 388 19.34 -23.15 18.88
C VAL A 388 19.04 -24.03 17.67
N LEU A 389 17.83 -23.96 17.12
CA LEU A 389 17.52 -24.47 15.79
C LEU A 389 17.84 -23.38 14.76
N ALA A 390 18.68 -23.71 13.78
CA ALA A 390 19.04 -22.82 12.68
C ALA A 390 18.92 -23.53 11.34
N ILE A 391 18.72 -22.75 10.29
CA ILE A 391 18.76 -23.19 8.90
C ILE A 391 19.68 -22.27 8.10
N ASP A 392 20.11 -22.74 6.94
CA ASP A 392 20.62 -21.87 5.90
C ASP A 392 19.59 -21.78 4.78
N TYR A 393 19.34 -20.57 4.27
CA TYR A 393 18.39 -20.32 3.20
C TYR A 393 19.00 -19.43 2.12
N LYS A 394 18.45 -19.51 0.91
CA LYS A 394 18.76 -18.62 -0.22
C LYS A 394 17.47 -18.29 -0.96
N ALA A 395 17.09 -17.02 -1.03
CA ALA A 395 16.03 -16.57 -1.92
C ALA A 395 16.64 -16.14 -3.25
N SER A 396 16.09 -16.58 -4.38
CA SER A 396 16.52 -16.13 -5.70
C SER A 396 15.29 -15.93 -6.58
N CYS A 397 14.52 -14.91 -6.24
CA CYS A 397 13.23 -14.55 -6.82
C CYS A 397 12.98 -13.03 -6.68
N GLU A 398 12.01 -12.48 -7.39
CA GLU A 398 11.61 -11.07 -7.28
C GLU A 398 10.85 -10.78 -5.98
N ASP A 399 10.61 -9.49 -5.69
CA ASP A 399 10.00 -9.02 -4.42
C ASP A 399 8.56 -9.52 -4.19
N GLY A 400 7.86 -9.98 -5.23
CA GLY A 400 6.52 -10.54 -5.15
C GLY A 400 6.49 -12.03 -4.76
N ASP A 401 7.60 -12.73 -5.02
CA ASP A 401 7.77 -14.13 -4.65
C ASP A 401 8.31 -14.25 -3.24
N MET A 402 7.75 -15.17 -2.47
CA MET A 402 7.83 -15.06 -1.03
C MET A 402 8.02 -16.42 -0.36
N LEU A 403 9.13 -16.58 0.35
CA LEU A 403 9.35 -17.62 1.35
C LEU A 403 8.79 -17.15 2.71
N GLY A 404 7.72 -17.79 3.18
CA GLY A 404 7.25 -17.71 4.55
C GLY A 404 7.77 -18.87 5.38
N ILE A 405 8.25 -18.59 6.60
CA ILE A 405 8.56 -19.62 7.61
C ILE A 405 7.61 -19.45 8.78
N PHE A 406 6.94 -20.53 9.19
CA PHE A 406 6.02 -20.53 10.32
C PHE A 406 6.47 -21.53 11.38
N LEU A 407 6.23 -21.20 12.64
CA LEU A 407 6.44 -22.08 13.80
C LEU A 407 5.08 -22.35 14.45
N ASP A 408 4.69 -23.61 14.54
CA ASP A 408 3.41 -24.06 15.09
C ASP A 408 2.21 -23.26 14.56
N GLY A 409 2.24 -22.96 13.25
CA GLY A 409 1.20 -22.23 12.53
C GLY A 409 1.25 -20.70 12.65
N LYS A 410 2.24 -20.12 13.35
CA LYS A 410 2.43 -18.67 13.41
C LYS A 410 3.64 -18.23 12.59
N ARG A 411 3.49 -17.19 11.78
CA ARG A 411 4.54 -16.70 10.87
C ARG A 411 5.72 -16.16 11.69
N LEU A 412 6.90 -16.76 11.53
CA LEU A 412 8.14 -16.28 12.12
C LEU A 412 8.77 -15.19 11.26
N CYS A 413 8.88 -15.42 9.96
CA CYS A 413 9.49 -14.47 9.04
C CYS A 413 9.04 -14.69 7.60
N GLN A 414 9.33 -13.69 6.78
CA GLN A 414 9.03 -13.65 5.36
C GLN A 414 10.25 -13.10 4.61
N MET A 415 10.63 -13.74 3.50
CA MET A 415 11.85 -13.44 2.77
C MET A 415 11.60 -13.51 1.26
N SER A 416 12.17 -12.57 0.52
CA SER A 416 12.18 -12.48 -0.94
C SER A 416 13.51 -11.87 -1.40
N GLY A 417 13.77 -11.84 -2.71
CA GLY A 417 14.95 -11.19 -3.30
C GLY A 417 15.97 -12.15 -3.88
N ASN A 418 17.17 -11.62 -4.18
CA ASN A 418 18.18 -12.29 -5.00
C ASN A 418 19.52 -12.53 -4.27
N ASP A 419 19.47 -13.39 -3.26
CA ASP A 419 20.63 -13.81 -2.50
C ASP A 419 21.63 -14.57 -3.37
N LYS A 420 22.88 -14.10 -3.39
CA LYS A 420 23.98 -14.76 -4.11
C LYS A 420 24.51 -16.00 -3.37
N GLU A 421 24.42 -15.99 -2.05
CA GLU A 421 24.95 -17.01 -1.16
C GLU A 421 23.91 -17.40 -0.11
N PHE A 422 24.05 -18.59 0.46
CA PHE A 422 23.21 -19.03 1.57
C PHE A 422 23.46 -18.16 2.83
N LYS A 423 22.38 -17.79 3.51
CA LYS A 423 22.39 -17.03 4.77
C LYS A 423 21.83 -17.88 5.89
N THR A 424 22.39 -17.76 7.09
CA THR A 424 21.84 -18.42 8.28
C THR A 424 20.63 -17.65 8.82
N LYS A 425 19.55 -18.38 9.12
CA LYS A 425 18.40 -17.89 9.90
C LYS A 425 18.23 -18.74 11.15
N TYR A 426 18.20 -18.10 12.31
CA TYR A 426 17.82 -18.73 13.57
C TYR A 426 16.30 -18.87 13.62
N LEU A 427 15.81 -20.07 13.93
CA LEU A 427 14.38 -20.34 13.98
C LEU A 427 13.87 -20.39 15.41
N TYR A 428 14.59 -21.03 16.32
CA TYR A 428 14.10 -21.26 17.68
C TYR A 428 15.24 -21.50 18.66
N VAL A 429 14.99 -21.24 19.95
CA VAL A 429 15.86 -21.67 21.06
C VAL A 429 15.03 -22.48 22.02
N ALA A 430 15.40 -23.73 22.28
CA ALA A 430 14.73 -24.54 23.29
C ALA A 430 15.10 -24.05 24.70
N GLY A 431 14.14 -24.15 25.62
CA GLY A 431 14.36 -23.91 27.04
C GLY A 431 15.24 -24.98 27.68
N ASN A 432 15.03 -25.23 28.97
CA ASN A 432 15.84 -26.20 29.73
C ASN A 432 15.42 -27.67 29.51
N THR A 433 14.47 -27.93 28.61
CA THR A 433 13.99 -29.27 28.24
C THR A 433 13.93 -29.42 26.72
N ASP A 434 13.89 -30.66 26.24
CA ASP A 434 13.66 -30.93 24.82
C ASP A 434 12.24 -30.47 24.43
N GLU A 435 12.12 -29.81 23.29
CA GLU A 435 10.86 -29.21 22.83
C GLU A 435 10.52 -29.67 21.41
N LYS A 436 9.27 -30.08 21.22
CA LYS A 436 8.75 -30.47 19.90
C LYS A 436 8.11 -29.26 19.25
N ILE A 437 8.52 -28.97 18.02
CA ILE A 437 7.96 -27.88 17.21
C ILE A 437 7.71 -28.36 15.78
N SER A 438 6.74 -27.74 15.12
CA SER A 438 6.50 -27.89 13.70
C SER A 438 6.95 -26.62 12.97
N VAL A 439 7.85 -26.78 12.00
CA VAL A 439 8.28 -25.70 11.10
C VAL A 439 7.57 -25.86 9.75
N GLU A 440 6.94 -24.81 9.24
CA GLU A 440 6.36 -24.79 7.90
C GLU A 440 7.21 -23.92 6.99
N PHE A 441 7.59 -24.47 5.83
CA PHE A 441 8.18 -23.73 4.74
C PHE A 441 7.14 -23.52 3.65
N PHE A 442 6.71 -22.28 3.49
CA PHE A 442 5.73 -21.85 2.52
C PHE A 442 6.42 -21.02 1.44
N PHE A 443 6.18 -21.33 0.17
CA PHE A 443 6.62 -20.49 -0.94
C PHE A 443 5.43 -20.09 -1.79
N TYR A 444 5.30 -18.79 -2.05
CA TYR A 444 4.33 -18.22 -2.98
C TYR A 444 5.06 -17.63 -4.17
N LYS A 445 4.65 -18.05 -5.38
CA LYS A 445 5.05 -17.46 -6.65
C LYS A 445 3.89 -16.60 -7.14
N ASP A 446 4.11 -15.31 -7.33
CA ASP A 446 3.08 -14.40 -7.82
C ASP A 446 2.86 -14.53 -9.33
N SER A 447 1.98 -13.72 -9.91
CA SER A 447 1.69 -13.73 -11.34
C SER A 447 2.74 -13.02 -12.21
N LYS A 448 3.79 -12.45 -11.61
CA LYS A 448 4.74 -11.59 -12.33
C LYS A 448 5.79 -12.43 -13.03
N THR A 449 6.45 -11.80 -14.00
CA THR A 449 7.45 -12.48 -14.83
C THR A 449 8.63 -12.96 -14.00
N ALA A 450 8.86 -14.28 -14.00
CA ALA A 450 9.96 -14.94 -13.32
C ALA A 450 11.32 -14.21 -13.49
N MET A 451 11.97 -13.91 -12.37
CA MET A 451 13.33 -13.35 -12.34
C MET A 451 14.30 -14.28 -11.59
N PHE A 452 15.59 -14.19 -11.96
CA PHE A 452 16.66 -14.98 -11.32
C PHE A 452 16.43 -16.50 -11.42
N ASP A 453 16.62 -17.27 -10.35
CA ASP A 453 16.30 -18.70 -10.33
C ASP A 453 14.79 -18.95 -10.16
N ASP A 454 13.99 -17.93 -9.86
CA ASP A 454 12.54 -18.00 -9.63
C ASP A 454 12.13 -18.99 -8.54
N THR A 455 12.93 -19.07 -7.47
CA THR A 455 12.71 -20.04 -6.40
C THR A 455 13.49 -19.73 -5.13
N VAL A 456 13.28 -20.55 -4.10
CA VAL A 456 13.97 -20.47 -2.81
C VAL A 456 14.55 -21.82 -2.42
N TYR A 457 15.60 -21.79 -1.60
CA TYR A 457 16.34 -22.98 -1.19
C TYR A 457 16.50 -23.01 0.32
N ILE A 458 16.36 -24.19 0.91
CA ILE A 458 16.61 -24.46 2.34
C ILE A 458 17.60 -25.60 2.46
N ASN A 459 18.63 -25.43 3.29
CA ASN A 459 19.55 -26.50 3.66
C ASN A 459 20.13 -26.32 5.07
N ASN A 460 21.03 -27.22 5.46
CA ASN A 460 21.80 -27.18 6.69
C ASN A 460 20.97 -26.88 7.96
N VAL A 461 19.81 -27.56 8.07
CA VAL A 461 19.00 -27.56 9.30
C VAL A 461 19.85 -28.20 10.40
N ARG A 462 20.17 -27.43 11.43
CA ARG A 462 21.17 -27.79 12.43
C ARG A 462 20.82 -27.29 13.83
N PHE A 463 21.41 -27.95 14.81
CA PHE A 463 21.43 -27.46 16.20
C PHE A 463 22.76 -26.74 16.48
N MET A 464 22.68 -25.59 17.15
CA MET A 464 23.82 -24.80 17.60
C MET A 464 23.75 -24.56 19.10
N GLU A 465 24.88 -24.24 19.73
CA GLU A 465 24.91 -23.71 21.09
C GLU A 465 24.39 -22.28 21.14
N GLN A 466 23.77 -21.88 22.25
CA GLN A 466 23.32 -20.49 22.44
C GLN A 466 24.47 -19.47 22.34
N SER A 467 25.68 -19.86 22.74
CA SER A 467 26.87 -19.00 22.63
C SER A 467 27.33 -18.75 21.19
N GLU A 468 26.81 -19.48 20.21
CA GLU A 468 27.11 -19.31 18.79
C GLU A 468 26.17 -18.30 18.10
N LEU A 469 25.14 -17.81 18.80
CA LEU A 469 24.32 -16.72 18.29
C LEU A 469 25.19 -15.49 18.06
N THR A 470 25.20 -15.01 16.81
CA THR A 470 25.97 -13.82 16.39
C THR A 470 25.16 -12.53 16.47
N SER A 471 23.85 -12.62 16.60
CA SER A 471 22.91 -11.51 16.70
C SER A 471 21.92 -11.73 17.84
N LYS A 472 21.26 -10.65 18.27
CA LYS A 472 20.11 -10.72 19.17
C LYS A 472 19.05 -11.68 18.61
N PHE A 473 18.50 -12.52 19.47
CA PHE A 473 17.44 -13.45 19.11
C PHE A 473 16.41 -13.58 20.23
N GLN A 474 15.14 -13.66 19.86
CA GLN A 474 14.02 -13.57 20.80
C GLN A 474 13.03 -14.69 20.55
N VAL A 475 12.45 -15.24 21.61
CA VAL A 475 11.46 -16.31 21.51
C VAL A 475 10.27 -16.00 22.41
N ILE A 476 9.06 -16.01 21.84
CA ILE A 476 7.82 -15.92 22.60
C ILE A 476 7.58 -17.26 23.32
N ARG A 477 7.37 -17.19 24.63
CA ARG A 477 7.07 -18.33 25.50
C ARG A 477 5.65 -18.21 26.05
N GLN A 478 4.92 -19.31 26.08
CA GLN A 478 3.64 -19.37 26.75
C GLN A 478 3.83 -19.32 28.27
N ALA A 479 3.05 -18.50 28.97
CA ALA A 479 3.08 -18.43 30.43
C ALA A 479 2.45 -19.67 31.10
N ALA A 480 1.63 -20.42 30.35
CA ALA A 480 1.15 -21.76 30.68
C ALA A 480 1.54 -22.74 29.56
N SER A 481 2.26 -23.82 29.89
CA SER A 481 2.88 -24.71 28.89
C SER A 481 3.04 -26.16 29.37
N GLY A 482 3.45 -27.04 28.45
CA GLY A 482 3.69 -28.47 28.71
C GLY A 482 2.48 -29.35 28.41
N GLU A 483 2.31 -30.46 29.13
CA GLU A 483 1.17 -31.36 28.92
C GLU A 483 -0.04 -30.87 29.72
N ILE A 484 -1.23 -30.91 29.11
CA ILE A 484 -2.48 -30.70 29.83
C ILE A 484 -2.80 -31.98 30.59
N ASN A 485 -2.94 -31.87 31.92
CA ASN A 485 -3.44 -32.98 32.72
C ASN A 485 -4.90 -33.25 32.31
N PRO A 486 -5.25 -34.45 31.80
CA PRO A 486 -6.58 -34.72 31.24
C PRO A 486 -7.70 -34.73 32.29
N PHE A 487 -7.36 -34.79 33.59
CA PHE A 487 -8.33 -34.81 34.69
C PHE A 487 -8.53 -33.42 35.29
N THR A 488 -7.44 -32.68 35.48
CA THR A 488 -7.50 -31.34 36.07
C THR A 488 -7.55 -30.25 35.02
N LEU A 489 -7.39 -30.57 33.72
CA LEU A 489 -7.32 -29.62 32.60
C LEU A 489 -6.30 -28.48 32.79
N LYS A 490 -5.33 -28.68 33.70
CA LYS A 490 -4.26 -27.72 33.98
C LYS A 490 -3.06 -28.05 33.13
N TRP A 491 -2.39 -27.02 32.65
CA TRP A 491 -1.04 -27.14 32.10
C TRP A 491 -0.06 -27.63 33.17
N SER A 492 0.89 -28.48 32.77
CA SER A 492 1.89 -28.99 33.71
C SER A 492 2.79 -27.88 34.27
N ASN A 493 2.95 -26.78 33.54
CA ASN A 493 3.80 -25.66 33.91
C ASN A 493 3.02 -24.33 33.82
N TYR A 494 3.07 -23.54 34.89
CA TYR A 494 2.68 -22.13 34.91
C TYR A 494 3.85 -21.32 35.45
N ILE A 495 4.10 -20.14 34.88
CA ILE A 495 5.08 -19.21 35.41
C ILE A 495 4.62 -18.63 36.76
N THR A 496 5.55 -18.05 37.52
CA THR A 496 5.24 -17.27 38.72
C THR A 496 5.14 -15.79 38.38
N PRO A 497 3.95 -15.15 38.43
CA PRO A 497 3.82 -13.72 38.15
C PRO A 497 4.18 -12.88 39.38
N VAL A 498 4.97 -11.81 39.20
CA VAL A 498 5.39 -10.88 40.26
C VAL A 498 5.09 -9.45 39.80
N PHE A 499 4.41 -8.64 40.62
CA PHE A 499 4.13 -7.24 40.28
C PHE A 499 5.29 -6.35 40.72
N ASN A 500 5.81 -5.52 39.81
CA ASN A 500 6.83 -4.53 40.12
C ASN A 500 6.16 -3.16 40.33
N GLU A 501 6.24 -2.64 41.56
CA GLU A 501 5.61 -1.34 41.91
C GLU A 501 6.34 -0.13 41.28
N ASN A 502 7.56 -0.31 40.75
CA ASN A 502 8.33 0.78 40.16
C ASN A 502 7.93 1.09 38.71
N ASP A 503 7.62 0.06 37.93
CA ASP A 503 7.16 0.22 36.53
C ASP A 503 5.65 0.00 36.36
N GLY A 504 4.98 -0.63 37.33
CA GLY A 504 3.54 -0.84 37.33
C GLY A 504 3.08 -2.09 36.57
N TYR A 505 3.98 -3.04 36.27
CA TYR A 505 3.69 -4.21 35.45
C TYR A 505 3.95 -5.54 36.17
N TYR A 506 3.40 -6.63 35.61
CA TYR A 506 3.71 -8.00 36.03
C TYR A 506 4.91 -8.56 35.25
N HIS A 507 5.78 -9.26 35.97
CA HIS A 507 7.01 -9.89 35.50
C HIS A 507 7.04 -11.38 35.83
N VAL A 508 7.92 -12.13 35.16
CA VAL A 508 8.10 -13.56 35.35
C VAL A 508 9.17 -13.85 36.40
N GLY A 509 8.78 -14.53 37.48
CA GLY A 509 9.67 -15.08 38.51
C GLY A 509 10.16 -14.08 39.57
N SER A 510 10.47 -12.86 39.18
CA SER A 510 10.94 -11.77 40.06
C SER A 510 10.53 -10.39 39.51
N GLU A 511 10.64 -9.34 40.33
CA GLU A 511 10.37 -7.94 39.91
C GLU A 511 11.28 -7.50 38.74
N ASP A 512 12.52 -8.00 38.68
CA ASP A 512 13.47 -7.74 37.58
C ASP A 512 13.42 -8.82 36.46
N GLY A 513 12.41 -9.70 36.49
CA GLY A 513 12.26 -10.75 35.48
C GLY A 513 11.74 -10.21 34.13
N PRO A 514 11.63 -11.06 33.09
CA PRO A 514 10.99 -10.67 31.83
C PRO A 514 9.55 -10.16 32.06
N LEU A 515 9.12 -9.17 31.28
CA LEU A 515 7.74 -8.70 31.30
C LEU A 515 6.78 -9.85 30.97
N LEU A 516 5.72 -9.96 31.76
CA LEU A 516 4.57 -10.78 31.43
C LEU A 516 3.62 -9.95 30.57
N LEU A 517 3.25 -10.50 29.42
CA LEU A 517 2.52 -9.80 28.37
C LEU A 517 1.22 -10.52 28.06
N ALA A 518 0.15 -9.78 27.78
CA ALA A 518 -1.13 -10.35 27.36
C ALA A 518 -1.19 -10.48 25.83
N ALA A 519 -1.58 -11.68 25.37
CA ALA A 519 -1.73 -12.03 23.96
C ALA A 519 -3.19 -11.84 23.53
N LEU A 520 -3.66 -10.59 23.53
CA LEU A 520 -5.08 -10.27 23.35
C LEU A 520 -5.55 -10.36 21.89
N ASN A 521 -4.67 -10.05 20.95
CA ASN A 521 -4.93 -10.08 19.50
C ASN A 521 -4.51 -11.40 18.84
N ASP A 522 -3.90 -12.29 19.63
CA ASP A 522 -3.41 -13.58 19.21
C ASP A 522 -4.28 -14.73 19.71
N SER A 523 -4.19 -15.87 19.02
CA SER A 523 -4.53 -17.14 19.64
C SER A 523 -3.55 -17.45 20.78
N ASN A 524 -4.09 -18.01 21.85
CA ASN A 524 -3.36 -18.38 23.06
C ASN A 524 -3.86 -19.72 23.61
N THR A 525 -3.28 -20.20 24.72
CA THR A 525 -3.60 -21.54 25.23
C THR A 525 -5.01 -21.66 25.80
N HIS A 526 -5.65 -20.53 26.13
CA HIS A 526 -7.06 -20.47 26.50
C HIS A 526 -7.98 -20.36 25.27
N PHE A 527 -7.66 -19.45 24.35
CA PHE A 527 -8.40 -19.17 23.12
C PHE A 527 -7.64 -19.70 21.90
N SER A 528 -7.72 -21.00 21.66
CA SER A 528 -6.90 -21.70 20.66
C SER A 528 -7.32 -21.48 19.19
N ASN A 529 -8.56 -21.05 18.92
CA ASN A 529 -9.06 -20.88 17.55
C ASN A 529 -9.26 -19.43 17.11
N ASN A 530 -9.51 -18.50 18.04
CA ASN A 530 -9.76 -17.07 17.80
C ASN A 530 -9.00 -16.28 18.87
N SER A 531 -8.72 -14.99 18.65
CA SER A 531 -8.23 -14.13 19.73
C SER A 531 -9.35 -13.80 20.72
N ILE A 532 -8.98 -13.37 21.93
CA ILE A 532 -9.97 -12.89 22.93
C ILE A 532 -10.76 -11.70 22.41
N VAL A 533 -10.14 -10.82 21.60
CA VAL A 533 -10.81 -9.66 20.99
C VAL A 533 -11.84 -10.07 19.95
N THR A 534 -11.53 -11.06 19.11
CA THR A 534 -12.52 -11.61 18.17
C THR A 534 -13.71 -12.21 18.93
N PHE A 535 -13.46 -12.96 20.00
CA PHE A 535 -14.52 -13.53 20.82
C PHE A 535 -15.36 -12.46 21.54
N LEU A 536 -14.71 -11.41 22.06
CA LEU A 536 -15.34 -10.24 22.68
C LEU A 536 -16.26 -9.51 21.70
N ALA A 537 -15.82 -9.27 20.47
CA ALA A 537 -16.62 -8.59 19.45
C ALA A 537 -17.92 -9.35 19.13
N GLU A 538 -17.87 -10.69 19.12
CA GLU A 538 -19.03 -11.54 18.92
C GLU A 538 -19.94 -11.64 20.16
N ASN A 539 -19.39 -11.45 21.37
CA ASN A 539 -20.06 -11.73 22.64
C ASN A 539 -19.83 -10.65 23.73
N PRO A 540 -20.08 -9.35 23.46
CA PRO A 540 -19.69 -8.26 24.37
C PRO A 540 -20.32 -8.33 25.76
N GLU A 541 -21.56 -8.83 25.85
CA GLU A 541 -22.31 -8.94 27.10
C GLU A 541 -21.70 -9.92 28.13
N LEU A 542 -20.87 -10.87 27.67
CA LEU A 542 -20.19 -11.84 28.54
C LEU A 542 -19.00 -11.24 29.30
N PHE A 543 -18.57 -10.04 28.92
CA PHE A 543 -17.42 -9.35 29.51
C PHE A 543 -17.81 -8.29 30.53
N VAL A 544 -19.08 -8.25 30.94
CA VAL A 544 -19.59 -7.28 31.90
C VAL A 544 -19.84 -7.98 33.24
N ASP A 545 -19.11 -7.59 34.27
CA ASP A 545 -19.36 -8.03 35.63
C ASP A 545 -20.61 -7.33 36.18
N LYS A 546 -21.67 -8.11 36.38
CA LYS A 546 -22.98 -7.66 36.87
C LYS A 546 -23.20 -7.98 38.36
N THR A 547 -22.14 -8.35 39.11
CA THR A 547 -22.24 -8.71 40.53
C THR A 547 -22.66 -7.55 41.44
N ASP A 548 -22.28 -6.31 41.12
CA ASP A 548 -22.90 -5.08 41.64
C ASP A 548 -23.76 -4.42 40.55
N PRO A 549 -25.08 -4.65 40.53
CA PRO A 549 -25.97 -4.08 39.51
C PRO A 549 -26.01 -2.55 39.50
N LYS A 550 -25.54 -1.86 40.56
CA LYS A 550 -25.48 -0.40 40.61
C LYS A 550 -24.25 0.17 39.89
N ASN A 551 -23.18 -0.62 39.82
CA ASN A 551 -21.90 -0.23 39.24
C ASN A 551 -21.30 -1.41 38.46
N PRO A 552 -21.92 -1.84 37.35
CA PRO A 552 -21.37 -2.93 36.54
C PRO A 552 -20.00 -2.54 35.99
N ILE A 553 -19.05 -3.48 36.01
CA ILE A 553 -17.70 -3.28 35.47
C ILE A 553 -17.66 -3.89 34.07
N ASP A 554 -17.35 -3.07 33.07
CA ASP A 554 -17.21 -3.50 31.68
C ASP A 554 -15.75 -3.85 31.39
N TYR A 555 -15.38 -5.12 31.64
CA TYR A 555 -14.04 -5.62 31.33
C TYR A 555 -13.79 -5.69 29.82
N GLY A 556 -14.84 -5.74 28.99
CA GLY A 556 -14.72 -5.70 27.54
C GLY A 556 -14.10 -4.40 27.04
N LYS A 557 -14.43 -3.26 27.66
CA LYS A 557 -13.75 -1.98 27.37
C LYS A 557 -12.27 -2.01 27.72
N ILE A 558 -11.92 -2.55 28.89
CA ILE A 558 -10.52 -2.67 29.34
C ILE A 558 -9.74 -3.55 28.34
N ILE A 559 -10.28 -4.73 28.00
CA ILE A 559 -9.63 -5.65 27.06
C ILE A 559 -9.48 -5.01 25.67
N SER A 560 -10.52 -4.38 25.14
CA SER A 560 -10.47 -3.71 23.83
C SER A 560 -9.43 -2.60 23.79
N GLN A 561 -9.28 -1.87 24.90
CA GLN A 561 -8.32 -0.79 25.02
C GLN A 561 -6.88 -1.31 25.06
N TYR A 562 -6.60 -2.29 25.93
CA TYR A 562 -5.27 -2.91 26.01
C TYR A 562 -4.90 -3.69 24.76
N ALA A 563 -5.88 -4.27 24.05
CA ALA A 563 -5.68 -4.86 22.74
C ALA A 563 -5.24 -3.82 21.70
N ASN A 564 -5.85 -2.63 21.70
CA ASN A 564 -5.42 -1.54 20.83
C ASN A 564 -4.00 -1.06 21.16
N TYR A 565 -3.62 -1.04 22.45
CA TYR A 565 -2.22 -0.80 22.83
C TYR A 565 -1.30 -1.90 22.31
N GLY A 566 -1.73 -3.16 22.38
CA GLY A 566 -1.01 -4.32 21.83
C GLY A 566 -0.76 -4.22 20.33
N ASP A 567 -1.78 -3.85 19.54
CA ASP A 567 -1.67 -3.67 18.08
C ASP A 567 -0.64 -2.60 17.69
N ASN A 568 -0.52 -1.56 18.52
CA ASN A 568 0.37 -0.42 18.28
C ASN A 568 1.67 -0.49 19.10
N SER A 569 1.93 -1.62 19.77
CA SER A 569 3.07 -1.77 20.67
C SER A 569 4.38 -1.92 19.89
N SER A 570 5.51 -1.60 20.52
CA SER A 570 6.82 -1.77 19.85
C SER A 570 7.16 -3.23 19.53
N ILE A 571 6.44 -4.20 20.11
CA ILE A 571 6.63 -5.63 19.84
C ILE A 571 6.08 -6.05 18.48
N THR A 572 5.02 -5.43 17.97
CA THR A 572 4.46 -5.79 16.63
C THR A 572 5.44 -5.55 15.50
N MET A 573 6.48 -4.75 15.76
CA MET A 573 7.55 -4.43 14.82
C MET A 573 8.76 -5.37 14.91
N LEU A 574 8.79 -6.25 15.91
CA LEU A 574 9.81 -7.28 15.99
C LEU A 574 9.46 -8.41 15.02
N ASP A 575 10.47 -9.10 14.50
CA ASP A 575 10.33 -10.36 13.73
C ASP A 575 9.84 -11.49 14.66
N LEU A 576 8.65 -11.31 15.25
CA LEU A 576 8.04 -12.19 16.23
C LEU A 576 6.65 -12.62 15.75
N PRO A 577 6.26 -13.88 16.01
CA PRO A 577 4.99 -14.44 15.58
C PRO A 577 3.79 -13.97 16.44
N THR A 578 3.44 -12.69 16.36
CA THR A 578 2.35 -12.06 17.14
C THR A 578 1.66 -10.93 16.37
N ASN A 579 0.35 -10.77 16.63
CA ASN A 579 -0.45 -9.63 16.18
C ASN A 579 -0.43 -8.46 17.16
N GLY A 580 0.31 -8.56 18.26
CA GLY A 580 0.44 -7.50 19.26
C GLY A 580 0.35 -8.00 20.69
N LEU A 581 1.32 -7.57 21.49
CA LEU A 581 1.43 -7.89 22.91
C LEU A 581 1.42 -6.60 23.74
N THR A 582 0.78 -6.65 24.89
CA THR A 582 0.69 -5.52 25.83
C THR A 582 1.15 -5.91 27.23
N SER A 583 1.81 -4.98 27.92
CA SER A 583 2.19 -5.11 29.33
C SER A 583 0.96 -5.31 30.22
N ILE A 584 1.09 -6.16 31.24
CA ILE A 584 -0.02 -6.47 32.15
C ILE A 584 0.02 -5.58 33.38
N THR A 585 -1.00 -4.73 33.53
CA THR A 585 -1.25 -3.92 34.74
C THR A 585 -2.14 -4.67 35.74
N LYS A 586 -2.33 -4.12 36.95
CA LYS A 586 -3.30 -4.63 37.94
C LYS A 586 -4.72 -4.73 37.36
N ASP A 587 -5.14 -3.74 36.58
CA ASP A 587 -6.48 -3.68 36.00
C ASP A 587 -6.66 -4.67 34.86
N LEU A 588 -5.67 -4.80 33.98
CA LEU A 588 -5.72 -5.80 32.91
C LEU A 588 -5.69 -7.22 33.50
N LYS A 589 -4.86 -7.48 34.51
CA LYS A 589 -4.89 -8.77 35.21
C LYS A 589 -6.27 -9.07 35.78
N ALA A 590 -6.92 -8.12 36.44
CA ALA A 590 -8.26 -8.32 36.98
C ALA A 590 -9.28 -8.67 35.86
N ALA A 591 -9.17 -8.02 34.69
CA ALA A 591 -9.97 -8.35 33.52
C ALA A 591 -9.72 -9.78 33.00
N LEU A 592 -8.45 -10.20 32.92
CA LEU A 592 -8.10 -11.55 32.50
C LEU A 592 -8.54 -12.61 33.52
N GLN A 593 -8.45 -12.33 34.82
CA GLN A 593 -8.98 -13.21 35.85
C GLN A 593 -10.50 -13.34 35.77
N PHE A 594 -11.21 -12.24 35.49
CA PHE A 594 -12.64 -12.28 35.23
C PHE A 594 -12.96 -13.17 34.03
N VAL A 595 -12.26 -12.99 32.91
CA VAL A 595 -12.44 -13.82 31.71
C VAL A 595 -12.18 -15.29 31.99
N ALA A 596 -11.07 -15.62 32.66
CA ALA A 596 -10.77 -16.99 33.03
C ALA A 596 -11.83 -17.60 33.96
N ARG A 597 -12.47 -16.79 34.82
CA ARG A 597 -13.54 -17.23 35.72
C ARG A 597 -14.86 -17.50 35.00
N GLU A 598 -15.31 -16.57 34.17
CA GLU A 598 -16.62 -16.63 33.52
C GLU A 598 -16.62 -17.48 32.24
N LEU A 599 -15.49 -17.54 31.55
CA LEU A 599 -15.34 -18.22 30.25
C LEU A 599 -14.44 -19.45 30.31
N GLY A 600 -13.77 -19.69 31.44
CA GLY A 600 -12.97 -20.90 31.67
C GLY A 600 -13.83 -22.13 32.01
N ASP A 601 -13.20 -23.31 32.01
CA ASP A 601 -13.92 -24.56 32.34
C ASP A 601 -14.27 -24.59 33.85
N GLU A 602 -15.57 -24.62 34.16
CA GLU A 602 -16.10 -24.66 35.55
C GLU A 602 -15.50 -25.79 36.41
N LYS A 603 -14.95 -26.85 35.79
CA LYS A 603 -14.28 -27.96 36.49
C LYS A 603 -12.93 -27.58 37.09
N LEU A 604 -12.31 -26.51 36.60
CA LEU A 604 -10.94 -26.13 36.95
C LEU A 604 -10.80 -25.62 38.39
N LYS A 605 -11.85 -25.01 38.98
CA LYS A 605 -11.96 -24.46 40.35
C LYS A 605 -10.82 -23.56 40.87
N ASP A 606 -9.76 -23.38 40.10
CA ASP A 606 -8.54 -22.62 40.39
C ASP A 606 -8.34 -21.61 39.26
N PHE A 607 -9.18 -20.58 39.29
CA PHE A 607 -9.19 -19.48 38.32
C PHE A 607 -8.00 -18.53 38.50
N ASP A 608 -7.26 -18.65 39.62
CA ASP A 608 -6.16 -17.77 39.98
C ASP A 608 -4.93 -17.93 39.08
N LEU A 609 -4.78 -19.08 38.41
CA LEU A 609 -3.68 -19.35 37.47
C LEU A 609 -4.09 -19.36 36.00
N GLN A 610 -5.37 -19.62 35.68
CA GLN A 610 -5.83 -19.76 34.29
C GLN A 610 -5.69 -18.49 33.46
N TRP A 611 -5.71 -17.31 34.07
CA TRP A 611 -5.48 -16.07 33.33
C TRP A 611 -4.10 -16.03 32.64
N LEU A 612 -3.12 -16.79 33.14
CA LEU A 612 -1.81 -16.95 32.51
C LEU A 612 -1.88 -17.70 31.17
N GLU A 613 -2.95 -18.44 30.88
CA GLU A 613 -3.15 -19.10 29.58
C GLU A 613 -3.42 -18.10 28.44
N MET A 614 -3.73 -16.85 28.79
CA MET A 614 -3.84 -15.72 27.87
C MET A 614 -2.56 -14.87 27.82
N CYS A 615 -1.51 -15.31 28.52
CA CYS A 615 -0.28 -14.55 28.69
C CYS A 615 0.93 -15.25 28.08
N VAL A 616 1.90 -14.45 27.69
CA VAL A 616 3.19 -14.87 27.17
C VAL A 616 4.30 -14.03 27.80
N TYR A 617 5.55 -14.44 27.61
CA TYR A 617 6.71 -13.62 27.90
C TYR A 617 7.77 -13.85 26.82
N ILE A 618 8.68 -12.88 26.65
CA ILE A 618 9.74 -12.99 25.64
C ILE A 618 11.03 -13.40 26.34
N SER A 619 11.62 -14.51 25.89
CA SER A 619 12.98 -14.88 26.26
C SER A 619 13.95 -14.26 25.28
N GLU A 620 14.93 -13.52 25.80
CA GLU A 620 15.93 -12.81 25.00
C GLU A 620 17.29 -13.50 25.09
N TYR A 621 17.96 -13.66 23.96
CA TYR A 621 19.25 -14.33 23.82
C TYR A 621 20.22 -13.45 23.04
N ASN A 622 21.47 -13.38 23.50
CA ASN A 622 22.52 -12.53 22.91
C ASN A 622 22.09 -11.06 22.75
N THR A 623 21.28 -10.56 23.68
CA THR A 623 20.84 -9.16 23.72
C THR A 623 21.88 -8.31 24.48
N PRO A 624 22.44 -7.26 23.86
CA PRO A 624 23.30 -6.32 24.55
C PRO A 624 22.56 -5.63 25.70
N LYS A 625 23.29 -5.30 26.77
CA LYS A 625 22.72 -4.58 27.90
C LYS A 625 22.21 -3.21 27.47
N GLY A 626 20.96 -2.90 27.82
CA GLY A 626 20.25 -1.68 27.42
C GLY A 626 19.40 -1.84 26.15
N GLU A 627 19.49 -2.99 25.47
CA GLU A 627 18.66 -3.34 24.30
C GLU A 627 17.56 -4.35 24.64
N GLU A 628 17.36 -4.67 25.92
CA GLU A 628 16.25 -5.51 26.37
C GLU A 628 14.89 -4.89 26.03
N ILE A 629 13.85 -5.71 25.90
CA ILE A 629 12.49 -5.21 25.67
C ILE A 629 12.02 -4.45 26.92
N GLY A 630 11.91 -3.13 26.78
CA GLY A 630 11.26 -2.25 27.75
C GLY A 630 9.73 -2.36 27.70
N ASP A 631 9.01 -1.40 28.28
CA ASP A 631 7.55 -1.34 28.20
C ASP A 631 7.07 -1.22 26.74
N PRO A 632 6.48 -2.27 26.14
CA PRO A 632 6.10 -2.25 24.73
C PRO A 632 5.00 -1.23 24.40
N ILE A 633 4.24 -0.79 25.40
CA ILE A 633 3.14 0.16 25.20
C ILE A 633 3.49 1.58 25.66
N LYS A 634 4.77 1.86 25.94
CA LYS A 634 5.26 3.17 26.37
C LYS A 634 4.76 4.27 25.42
N GLY A 635 4.13 5.30 25.98
CA GLY A 635 3.60 6.41 25.18
C GLY A 635 2.28 6.13 24.45
N LEU A 636 1.64 4.96 24.65
CA LEU A 636 0.33 4.68 24.04
C LEU A 636 -0.85 4.98 24.96
N ALA A 637 -0.61 5.11 26.28
CA ALA A 637 -1.61 5.41 27.28
C ALA A 637 -1.19 6.58 28.18
N THR A 638 -2.15 7.16 28.90
CA THR A 638 -1.86 8.30 29.80
C THR A 638 -0.98 7.89 30.99
N PHE A 639 -1.18 6.68 31.52
CA PHE A 639 -0.41 6.19 32.68
C PHE A 639 1.06 5.89 32.36
N ASN A 640 1.42 5.72 31.08
CA ASN A 640 2.78 5.47 30.64
C ASN A 640 3.25 6.44 29.53
N ALA A 641 2.61 7.62 29.45
CA ALA A 641 2.98 8.68 28.54
C ALA A 641 4.44 9.13 28.76
N LEU A 642 5.08 9.56 27.67
CA LEU A 642 6.43 10.09 27.66
C LEU A 642 6.50 11.44 28.38
N GLU A 643 7.56 11.69 29.13
CA GLU A 643 7.73 13.00 29.79
C GLU A 643 8.20 14.02 28.74
N ALA A 644 7.44 15.11 28.56
CA ALA A 644 7.86 16.27 27.78
C ALA A 644 8.48 17.34 28.69
N GLN A 645 9.58 17.89 28.22
CA GLN A 645 10.28 19.02 28.80
C GLN A 645 9.60 20.32 28.39
N ILE A 646 9.35 21.19 29.37
CA ILE A 646 9.02 22.58 29.14
C ILE A 646 10.33 23.33 28.93
N THR A 647 10.45 24.00 27.79
CA THR A 647 11.60 24.78 27.37
C THR A 647 11.37 26.27 27.65
N ASN A 648 12.45 27.06 27.76
CA ASN A 648 12.37 28.51 27.86
C ASN A 648 12.65 29.15 26.50
N PRO A 649 12.03 30.29 26.16
CA PRO A 649 12.31 30.99 24.90
C PRO A 649 13.80 31.33 24.66
N GLU A 650 14.59 31.46 25.74
CA GLU A 650 16.03 31.76 25.68
C GLU A 650 16.91 30.50 25.47
N ASP A 651 16.33 29.30 25.58
CA ASP A 651 17.04 28.04 25.42
C ASP A 651 17.37 27.78 23.94
N SER A 652 18.60 27.31 23.68
CA SER A 652 19.09 26.97 22.33
C SER A 652 18.17 25.95 21.65
N LEU A 653 17.76 26.24 20.40
CA LEU A 653 16.99 25.33 19.55
C LEU A 653 17.75 24.03 19.21
N GLU A 654 19.08 24.02 19.30
CA GLU A 654 19.89 22.83 19.00
C GLU A 654 19.98 21.83 20.17
N ASP A 655 19.78 22.32 21.41
CA ASP A 655 20.03 21.54 22.62
C ASP A 655 18.77 21.30 23.49
N HIS A 656 17.67 22.00 23.21
CA HIS A 656 16.47 21.99 24.06
C HIS A 656 15.21 21.83 23.21
N TYR A 657 14.81 20.58 23.00
CA TYR A 657 13.56 20.21 22.38
C TYR A 657 13.12 18.82 22.83
N ASN A 658 11.82 18.58 22.76
CA ASN A 658 11.27 17.25 22.85
C ASN A 658 11.43 16.57 21.50
N TYR A 659 11.76 15.29 21.52
CA TYR A 659 11.78 14.52 20.30
C TYR A 659 11.24 13.12 20.50
N ILE A 660 10.73 12.56 19.41
CA ILE A 660 10.47 11.15 19.28
C ILE A 660 11.02 10.68 17.95
N LYS A 661 11.83 9.63 18.00
CA LYS A 661 12.12 8.85 16.82
C LYS A 661 11.05 7.77 16.70
N PHE A 662 10.25 7.86 15.67
CA PHE A 662 9.36 6.80 15.24
C PHE A 662 10.23 5.75 14.54
N ASP A 663 9.94 4.46 14.72
CA ASP A 663 10.50 3.45 13.80
C ASP A 663 9.51 3.15 12.66
N PHE A 664 8.28 3.67 12.76
CA PHE A 664 7.16 3.48 11.82
C PHE A 664 6.02 4.50 12.07
N PRO A 665 5.07 4.65 11.14
CA PRO A 665 3.97 5.62 11.27
C PRO A 665 2.92 5.14 12.27
N LEU A 666 2.71 5.88 13.36
CA LEU A 666 1.58 5.69 14.28
C LEU A 666 0.45 6.68 13.90
N VAL A 667 -0.31 6.33 12.87
CA VAL A 667 -1.42 7.17 12.36
C VAL A 667 -2.76 6.61 12.86
N PRO A 668 -3.68 7.44 13.39
CA PRO A 668 -3.63 8.90 13.43
C PRO A 668 -3.06 9.52 14.71
N ARG A 669 -2.65 8.75 15.73
CA ARG A 669 -2.53 9.29 17.10
C ARG A 669 -1.11 9.62 17.62
N GLY A 670 -0.02 9.15 17.00
CA GLY A 670 1.34 9.35 17.51
C GLY A 670 1.55 8.82 18.94
N TYR A 671 2.68 9.16 19.56
CA TYR A 671 2.95 8.85 20.97
C TYR A 671 2.48 9.98 21.88
N LEU A 672 1.86 9.62 23.01
CA LEU A 672 1.47 10.53 24.08
C LEU A 672 2.68 11.01 24.86
N PHE A 673 2.83 12.32 24.89
CA PHE A 673 3.66 13.06 25.82
C PHE A 673 2.79 13.69 26.90
N LYS A 674 3.33 13.81 28.11
CA LYS A 674 2.73 14.54 29.22
C LYS A 674 3.69 15.59 29.75
N PHE A 675 3.15 16.70 30.24
CA PHE A 675 3.91 17.75 30.90
C PHE A 675 3.04 18.41 31.98
N THR A 676 3.71 18.99 32.99
CA THR A 676 3.06 19.72 34.08
C THR A 676 3.63 21.12 34.18
N PRO A 677 2.89 22.15 33.78
CA PRO A 677 3.26 23.55 33.94
C PRO A 677 3.56 23.90 35.39
N GLU A 678 4.68 24.60 35.62
CA GLU A 678 5.00 25.16 36.94
C GLU A 678 4.26 26.49 37.20
N LYS A 679 3.85 27.19 36.12
CA LYS A 679 3.19 28.49 36.16
C LYS A 679 1.94 28.46 35.30
N SER A 680 0.85 29.04 35.83
CA SER A 680 -0.35 29.25 35.03
C SER A 680 -0.10 30.37 34.03
N GLY A 681 -0.46 30.15 32.77
CA GLY A 681 -0.23 31.10 31.70
C GLY A 681 -0.32 30.45 30.34
N ILE A 682 0.01 31.22 29.31
CA ILE A 682 0.03 30.82 27.91
C ILE A 682 1.37 30.15 27.63
N TYR A 683 1.31 28.98 27.00
CA TYR A 683 2.45 28.27 26.45
C TYR A 683 2.34 28.19 24.94
N HIS A 684 3.48 28.20 24.27
CA HIS A 684 3.65 28.04 22.83
C HIS A 684 4.13 26.62 22.55
N LEU A 685 3.28 25.82 21.91
CA LEU A 685 3.58 24.47 21.45
C LEU A 685 3.80 24.50 19.95
N TYR A 686 4.98 24.11 19.49
CA TYR A 686 5.27 24.12 18.06
C TYR A 686 6.26 23.05 17.64
N GLY A 687 6.08 22.52 16.43
CA GLY A 687 7.04 21.67 15.75
C GLY A 687 8.23 22.47 15.22
N ILE A 688 9.40 21.84 15.17
CA ILE A 688 10.62 22.40 14.59
C ILE A 688 11.27 21.40 13.63
N SER A 689 10.46 20.53 13.03
CA SER A 689 10.92 19.46 12.16
C SER A 689 11.10 19.95 10.71
N GLY A 690 10.51 21.10 10.36
CA GLY A 690 10.49 21.67 9.02
C GLY A 690 9.70 20.81 8.04
N ARG A 691 8.66 20.12 8.52
CA ARG A 691 7.87 19.13 7.79
C ARG A 691 6.41 19.16 8.20
N SER A 692 5.54 18.55 7.40
CA SER A 692 4.11 18.40 7.71
C SER A 692 3.88 17.58 8.99
N THR A 693 3.73 18.27 10.13
CA THR A 693 3.46 17.67 11.44
C THR A 693 2.16 18.20 12.05
N GLU A 694 1.46 17.33 12.77
CA GLU A 694 0.23 17.67 13.50
C GLU A 694 0.37 17.33 14.99
N CYS A 695 -0.55 17.79 15.83
CA CYS A 695 -0.55 17.46 17.26
C CYS A 695 -1.97 17.34 17.82
N PHE A 696 -2.24 16.24 18.52
CA PHE A 696 -3.50 15.99 19.22
C PHE A 696 -3.40 16.42 20.68
N PHE A 697 -4.49 16.96 21.22
CA PHE A 697 -4.55 17.49 22.58
C PHE A 697 -5.60 16.75 23.41
N TYR A 698 -5.19 16.11 24.51
CA TYR A 698 -6.06 15.22 25.30
C TYR A 698 -6.47 15.79 26.68
N GLY A 699 -6.19 17.06 26.94
CA GLY A 699 -6.58 17.75 28.17
C GLY A 699 -5.93 17.13 29.43
N THR A 700 -6.70 16.97 30.51
CA THR A 700 -6.21 16.57 31.84
C THR A 700 -6.32 15.06 32.15
N GLY A 701 -6.67 14.22 31.16
CA GLY A 701 -6.61 12.77 31.33
C GLY A 701 -7.81 11.97 30.78
N SER A 702 -8.36 12.32 29.62
CA SER A 702 -9.34 11.45 28.96
C SER A 702 -8.81 10.93 27.63
N GLU A 703 -8.47 9.63 27.60
CA GLU A 703 -7.92 8.90 26.44
C GLU A 703 -8.88 8.83 25.22
N ARG A 704 -10.14 9.30 25.38
CA ARG A 704 -11.19 9.24 24.35
C ARG A 704 -12.19 10.40 24.33
N GLN A 705 -12.04 11.47 25.10
CA GLN A 705 -12.74 12.69 24.70
C GLN A 705 -11.92 13.33 23.58
N GLU A 706 -12.24 12.93 22.36
CA GLU A 706 -12.44 13.93 21.32
C GLU A 706 -13.45 14.94 21.91
N ASP A 707 -12.99 15.90 22.72
CA ASP A 707 -13.65 17.20 22.72
C ASP A 707 -13.69 17.53 21.23
N SER A 708 -14.84 17.82 20.64
CA SER A 708 -14.95 18.11 19.21
C SER A 708 -14.22 19.41 18.80
N ARG A 709 -13.30 19.88 19.66
CA ARG A 709 -12.32 20.95 19.56
C ARG A 709 -10.86 20.45 19.66
N ALA A 710 -10.63 19.15 19.85
CA ALA A 710 -9.36 18.49 20.10
C ALA A 710 -8.70 17.87 18.85
N TYR A 711 -9.39 17.95 17.70
CA TYR A 711 -8.79 17.72 16.39
C TYR A 711 -8.26 19.06 15.89
N VAL A 712 -6.94 19.25 15.90
CA VAL A 712 -6.29 20.35 15.21
C VAL A 712 -5.32 19.73 14.21
N SER A 713 -5.89 19.12 13.16
CA SER A 713 -5.11 18.85 11.96
C SER A 713 -4.87 20.18 11.26
N ARG A 714 -3.61 20.48 10.96
CA ARG A 714 -3.13 21.67 10.24
C ARG A 714 -3.36 23.01 10.95
N ASP A 715 -2.49 23.93 10.59
CA ASP A 715 -2.38 25.39 10.73
C ASP A 715 -3.66 26.26 10.70
N ASN A 716 -4.85 25.71 10.92
CA ASN A 716 -6.12 26.30 10.53
C ASN A 716 -6.59 27.47 11.41
N PHE A 717 -5.82 27.89 12.42
CA PHE A 717 -6.29 28.93 13.35
C PHE A 717 -5.23 29.95 13.73
N ILE A 718 -4.10 30.05 13.01
CA ILE A 718 -3.14 31.15 13.23
C ILE A 718 -2.69 31.72 11.87
N ARG A 719 -2.85 33.03 11.71
CA ARG A 719 -2.39 33.78 10.54
C ARG A 719 -0.87 33.98 10.61
N TYR A 720 -0.13 33.44 9.63
CA TYR A 720 1.32 33.60 9.51
C TYR A 720 1.71 34.92 8.83
N ASP A 721 2.79 35.56 9.30
CA ASP A 721 3.53 36.55 8.53
C ASP A 721 4.50 35.80 7.59
N ASN A 722 4.55 36.17 6.31
CA ASN A 722 5.21 35.46 5.19
C ASN A 722 6.76 35.27 5.31
N ASN A 723 7.34 35.44 6.50
CA ASN A 723 8.77 35.26 6.77
C ASN A 723 9.12 33.98 7.55
N VAL A 724 8.16 33.12 7.89
CA VAL A 724 8.45 31.85 8.56
C VAL A 724 8.66 30.75 7.52
N LYS A 725 9.90 30.27 7.44
CA LYS A 725 10.39 29.25 6.51
C LYS A 725 9.89 27.83 6.78
N TYR A 726 9.00 27.66 7.77
CA TYR A 726 8.58 26.36 8.34
C TYR A 726 7.05 26.24 8.41
N ALA A 727 6.34 26.69 7.37
CA ALA A 727 4.88 26.66 7.26
C ALA A 727 4.27 25.24 7.12
N GLU A 728 4.92 24.23 7.70
CA GLU A 728 4.50 22.83 7.65
C GLU A 728 4.38 22.20 9.05
N ASP A 729 4.94 22.79 10.10
CA ASP A 729 4.86 22.26 11.47
C ASP A 729 3.64 22.80 12.24
N PHE A 730 3.08 22.03 13.17
CA PHE A 730 2.05 22.56 14.08
C PHE A 730 2.60 23.73 14.92
N ASP A 731 1.78 24.77 15.14
CA ASP A 731 2.11 25.93 15.99
C ASP A 731 0.85 26.39 16.74
N GLN A 732 0.88 26.38 18.08
CA GLN A 732 -0.27 26.73 18.89
C GLN A 732 0.09 27.44 20.19
N TYR A 733 -0.75 28.41 20.57
CA TYR A 733 -0.71 29.05 21.88
C TYR A 733 -1.92 28.62 22.71
N MET A 734 -1.69 28.13 23.92
CA MET A 734 -2.75 27.69 24.83
C MET A 734 -2.49 28.08 26.28
N TYR A 735 -3.56 28.36 27.01
CA TYR A 735 -3.50 28.58 28.45
C TYR A 735 -3.47 27.25 29.20
N TYR A 736 -2.54 27.12 30.13
CA TYR A 736 -2.43 25.97 31.02
C TYR A 736 -2.34 26.41 32.49
N GLU A 737 -2.84 25.58 33.39
CA GLU A 737 -2.83 25.81 34.84
C GLU A 737 -1.60 25.16 35.50
N ALA A 738 -1.00 25.86 36.45
CA ALA A 738 0.12 25.34 37.24
C ALA A 738 -0.28 24.08 38.03
N GLY A 739 0.58 23.07 38.00
CA GLY A 739 0.40 21.82 38.75
C GLY A 739 -0.59 20.82 38.13
N GLN A 740 -1.25 21.19 37.03
CA GLN A 740 -2.12 20.29 36.27
C GLN A 740 -1.30 19.56 35.19
N THR A 741 -1.42 18.24 35.09
CA THR A 741 -0.80 17.47 34.00
C THR A 741 -1.66 17.54 32.74
N TYR A 742 -1.02 17.78 31.62
CA TYR A 742 -1.62 17.83 30.29
C TYR A 742 -0.96 16.81 29.36
N TYR A 743 -1.70 16.36 28.35
CA TYR A 743 -1.27 15.34 27.40
C TYR A 743 -1.38 15.84 25.96
N VAL A 744 -0.34 15.59 25.18
CA VAL A 744 -0.24 15.93 23.75
C VAL A 744 0.32 14.77 22.97
N ALA A 745 -0.10 14.61 21.71
CA ALA A 745 0.44 13.58 20.84
C ALA A 745 0.80 14.18 19.47
N PRO A 746 2.07 14.53 19.27
CA PRO A 746 2.57 14.94 17.96
C PRO A 746 2.57 13.77 16.97
N VAL A 747 2.23 14.03 15.71
CA VAL A 747 2.03 13.02 14.66
C VAL A 747 2.66 13.46 13.35
N PHE A 748 3.21 12.50 12.61
CA PHE A 748 3.57 12.64 11.20
C PHE A 748 2.45 12.08 10.31
N PHE A 749 2.03 12.84 9.30
CA PHE A 749 1.20 12.31 8.21
C PHE A 749 2.03 11.92 6.99
N ASP A 750 3.27 12.41 6.88
CA ASP A 750 4.19 12.09 5.81
C ASP A 750 5.35 11.22 6.33
N ILE A 751 5.52 10.04 5.74
CA ILE A 751 6.38 8.94 6.24
C ILE A 751 7.79 9.00 5.61
N ASP A 752 8.03 9.97 4.73
CA ASP A 752 9.19 10.01 3.82
C ASP A 752 10.48 10.58 4.46
N ASP A 753 10.84 10.02 5.62
CA ASP A 753 11.98 10.30 6.51
C ASP A 753 12.96 9.18 6.88
N THR A 754 14.16 9.15 6.31
CA THR A 754 15.32 8.36 6.79
C THR A 754 15.65 8.56 8.29
N GLU A 755 15.25 9.68 8.91
CA GLU A 755 15.46 9.93 10.35
C GLU A 755 14.27 9.50 11.24
N HIS A 756 13.05 9.41 10.67
CA HIS A 756 11.79 9.21 11.40
C HIS A 756 11.65 10.04 12.70
N LEU A 757 12.21 11.24 12.74
CA LEU A 757 12.41 12.01 13.96
C LEU A 757 11.52 13.25 13.99
N LEU A 758 10.57 13.32 14.94
CA LEU A 758 9.76 14.49 15.21
C LEU A 758 10.39 15.29 16.34
N ARG A 759 10.55 16.60 16.13
CA ARG A 759 11.06 17.54 17.13
C ARG A 759 10.02 18.64 17.40
N PHE A 760 9.79 18.95 18.67
CA PHE A 760 8.85 20.00 19.08
C PHE A 760 9.24 20.67 20.41
N ARG A 761 8.71 21.87 20.66
CA ARG A 761 8.95 22.66 21.87
C ARG A 761 7.66 22.97 22.62
N ILE A 762 7.81 23.20 23.92
CA ILE A 762 6.77 23.65 24.84
C ILE A 762 7.33 24.85 25.59
N ASP A 763 7.09 26.06 25.10
CA ASP A 763 7.67 27.27 25.67
C ASP A 763 6.66 28.03 26.53
N TYR A 764 7.04 28.48 27.74
CA TYR A 764 6.22 29.46 28.45
C TYR A 764 6.26 30.80 27.71
N TYR A 765 5.10 31.28 27.26
CA TYR A 765 4.99 32.52 26.50
C TYR A 765 4.69 33.74 27.37
N GLY A 766 3.77 33.62 28.33
CA GLY A 766 3.35 34.75 29.17
C GLY A 766 1.91 34.64 29.65
N THR A 767 1.29 35.76 30.01
CA THR A 767 -0.11 35.77 30.50
C THR A 767 -1.11 36.34 29.51
N TYR A 768 -0.63 36.85 28.37
CA TYR A 768 -1.46 37.56 27.40
C TYR A 768 -0.97 37.35 25.96
N LYS A 769 -1.89 37.03 25.04
CA LYS A 769 -1.61 37.00 23.59
C LYS A 769 -2.87 37.34 22.80
N GLU A 770 -2.71 38.16 21.76
CA GLU A 770 -3.71 38.35 20.70
C GLU A 770 -3.14 37.82 19.38
N TYR A 771 -3.95 37.09 18.62
CA TYR A 771 -3.60 36.64 17.27
C TYR A 771 -4.87 36.54 16.40
N LEU A 772 -4.69 36.36 15.09
CA LEU A 772 -5.79 36.09 14.16
C LEU A 772 -5.89 34.60 13.87
N ALA A 773 -7.10 34.06 13.98
CA ALA A 773 -7.44 32.68 13.63
C ALA A 773 -8.28 32.60 12.36
N GLN A 774 -8.07 31.58 11.53
CA GLN A 774 -8.84 31.40 10.30
C GLN A 774 -10.30 31.09 10.64
N ALA A 775 -11.21 31.58 9.81
CA ALA A 775 -12.64 31.36 10.00
C ALA A 775 -13.16 30.03 9.41
N SER A 776 -12.33 29.29 8.66
CA SER A 776 -12.67 27.99 8.07
C SER A 776 -11.41 27.21 7.71
N ASP A 777 -11.33 25.93 8.08
CA ASP A 777 -10.28 25.00 7.61
C ASP A 777 -10.55 24.40 6.22
N GLY A 778 -11.77 24.61 5.72
CA GLY A 778 -12.20 24.17 4.39
C GLY A 778 -12.56 22.70 4.22
N THR A 779 -12.85 21.98 5.30
CA THR A 779 -13.40 20.62 5.30
C THR A 779 -14.86 20.61 4.87
N PHE A 780 -15.19 19.75 3.91
CA PHE A 780 -16.54 19.56 3.41
C PHE A 780 -17.01 18.11 3.58
N THR A 781 -18.29 17.94 3.79
CA THR A 781 -18.99 16.69 3.58
C THR A 781 -20.01 16.84 2.45
N TYR A 782 -20.52 15.74 1.94
CA TYR A 782 -21.65 15.74 1.02
C TYR A 782 -22.78 14.91 1.62
N ASN A 783 -24.01 15.33 1.41
CA ASN A 783 -25.15 14.46 1.66
C ASN A 783 -25.24 13.45 0.52
N GLU A 784 -25.45 12.17 0.80
CA GLU A 784 -25.75 11.18 -0.23
C GLU A 784 -27.25 11.25 -0.58
N ASN A 785 -27.58 11.38 -1.87
CA ASN A 785 -28.96 11.31 -2.32
C ASN A 785 -29.48 9.88 -2.18
N ALA A 786 -30.80 9.70 -2.16
CA ALA A 786 -31.44 8.38 -1.97
C ALA A 786 -31.09 7.33 -3.06
N ASP A 787 -30.46 7.75 -4.15
CA ASP A 787 -29.99 6.91 -5.25
C ASP A 787 -28.46 6.63 -5.22
N GLY A 788 -27.75 7.04 -4.16
CA GLY A 788 -26.30 6.87 -4.03
C GLY A 788 -25.46 7.91 -4.77
N SER A 789 -26.07 8.96 -5.34
CA SER A 789 -25.34 10.07 -5.95
C SER A 789 -24.91 11.12 -4.92
N ILE A 790 -23.82 11.84 -5.21
CA ILE A 790 -23.34 12.96 -4.39
C ILE A 790 -24.39 14.08 -4.41
N GLY A 791 -24.95 14.40 -3.26
CA GLY A 791 -25.86 15.53 -3.02
C GLY A 791 -25.12 16.81 -2.64
N ASN A 792 -25.79 17.72 -1.92
CA ASN A 792 -25.23 19.03 -1.61
C ASN A 792 -23.95 18.94 -0.76
N ILE A 793 -22.92 19.69 -1.17
CA ILE A 793 -21.67 19.87 -0.43
C ILE A 793 -21.92 20.86 0.71
N ILE A 794 -21.58 20.46 1.94
CA ILE A 794 -21.76 21.24 3.17
C ILE A 794 -20.41 21.41 3.84
N SER A 795 -20.07 22.65 4.23
CA SER A 795 -18.90 22.90 5.07
C SER A 795 -19.17 22.46 6.51
N ILE A 796 -18.30 21.63 7.08
CA ILE A 796 -18.51 21.05 8.43
C ILE A 796 -17.66 21.70 9.52
N SER A 797 -16.82 22.68 9.17
CA SER A 797 -15.77 23.21 10.04
C SER A 797 -15.67 24.74 10.06
N ASN A 798 -16.68 25.44 9.55
CA ASN A 798 -16.74 26.90 9.62
C ASN A 798 -17.01 27.39 11.04
N ILE A 799 -16.39 28.51 11.44
CA ILE A 799 -16.88 29.27 12.59
C ILE A 799 -18.29 29.78 12.32
N LYS A 800 -19.17 29.74 13.33
CA LYS A 800 -20.49 30.34 13.23
C LYS A 800 -20.38 31.86 13.29
N VAL A 801 -21.05 32.54 12.37
CA VAL A 801 -21.00 34.01 12.24
C VAL A 801 -22.39 34.60 12.10
N ALA A 802 -22.55 35.84 12.56
CA ALA A 802 -23.79 36.61 12.39
C ALA A 802 -23.49 38.08 12.09
N LEU A 803 -24.41 38.73 11.37
CA LEU A 803 -24.34 40.16 11.10
C LEU A 803 -24.78 40.94 12.35
N GLY A 804 -23.88 41.72 12.92
CA GLY A 804 -24.13 42.57 14.07
C GLY A 804 -24.96 43.81 13.72
N ASN A 805 -25.48 44.48 14.75
CA ASN A 805 -26.25 45.73 14.61
C ASN A 805 -25.39 46.90 14.10
N ASP A 806 -24.07 46.77 14.15
CA ASP A 806 -23.08 47.70 13.61
C ASP A 806 -22.82 47.51 12.10
N GLY A 807 -23.45 46.50 11.48
CA GLY A 807 -23.37 46.22 10.05
C GLY A 807 -22.17 45.38 9.62
N PHE A 808 -21.43 44.78 10.56
CA PHE A 808 -20.30 43.89 10.29
C PHE A 808 -20.59 42.46 10.75
N TYR A 809 -19.84 41.49 10.23
CA TYR A 809 -19.92 40.10 10.67
C TYR A 809 -19.07 39.89 11.92
N HIS A 810 -19.64 39.14 12.88
CA HIS A 810 -19.04 38.78 14.16
C HIS A 810 -19.11 37.26 14.35
N PRO A 811 -18.16 36.64 15.07
CA PRO A 811 -18.30 35.26 15.50
C PRO A 811 -19.45 35.13 16.52
N THR A 812 -20.04 33.94 16.59
CA THR A 812 -21.12 33.64 17.54
C THR A 812 -20.73 32.53 18.51
N ASP A 813 -21.29 32.56 19.72
CA ASP A 813 -21.23 31.43 20.63
C ASP A 813 -22.00 30.20 20.09
N ASN A 814 -21.93 29.08 20.81
CA ASN A 814 -22.61 27.84 20.42
C ASN A 814 -24.15 27.97 20.33
N ASN A 815 -24.72 29.00 20.95
CA ASN A 815 -26.15 29.32 20.94
C ASN A 815 -26.53 30.34 19.84
N GLY A 816 -25.56 30.80 19.04
CA GLY A 816 -25.77 31.77 17.96
C GLY A 816 -25.78 33.24 18.41
N ASN A 817 -25.36 33.55 19.65
CA ASN A 817 -25.27 34.92 20.11
C ASN A 817 -23.98 35.58 19.61
N VAL A 818 -24.09 36.83 19.12
CA VAL A 818 -22.96 37.64 18.66
C VAL A 818 -21.99 37.95 19.80
N ILE A 819 -20.70 37.70 19.56
CA ILE A 819 -19.59 38.12 20.42
C ILE A 819 -19.19 39.55 19.99
N ASN A 820 -19.87 40.55 20.57
CA ASN A 820 -19.89 41.95 20.06
C ASN A 820 -18.52 42.68 19.99
N ASP A 821 -17.47 42.15 20.63
CA ASP A 821 -16.14 42.76 20.65
C ASP A 821 -15.17 42.15 19.62
N GLU A 822 -15.63 41.21 18.78
CA GLU A 822 -14.82 40.49 17.80
C GLU A 822 -15.46 40.54 16.41
N TYR A 823 -14.65 40.75 15.37
CA TYR A 823 -15.13 40.86 13.99
C TYR A 823 -14.55 39.75 13.14
N ILE A 824 -15.22 39.48 12.02
CA ILE A 824 -14.64 38.72 10.90
C ILE A 824 -13.90 39.70 9.99
N TYR A 825 -12.68 39.34 9.61
CA TYR A 825 -11.74 40.15 8.84
C TYR A 825 -11.33 39.39 7.57
N ALA A 826 -11.40 40.02 6.41
CA ALA A 826 -10.85 39.48 5.17
C ALA A 826 -9.38 39.88 5.02
N ASP A 827 -8.50 38.93 4.67
CA ASP A 827 -7.07 39.19 4.50
C ASP A 827 -6.74 39.59 3.07
N PHE A 828 -6.32 40.84 2.89
CA PHE A 828 -5.93 41.35 1.58
C PHE A 828 -4.45 41.22 1.29
N LYS A 829 -3.62 41.07 2.34
CA LYS A 829 -2.17 41.21 2.25
C LYS A 829 -1.46 39.88 2.09
N TYR A 830 -1.85 38.87 2.86
CA TYR A 830 -1.20 37.56 2.86
C TYR A 830 -1.98 36.55 2.03
N THR A 831 -1.28 35.47 1.66
CA THR A 831 -1.87 34.31 0.98
C THR A 831 -2.76 33.54 1.94
N THR A 832 -3.77 32.86 1.41
CA THR A 832 -4.70 32.04 2.21
C THR A 832 -4.58 30.58 1.78
N GLY A 833 -5.09 29.63 2.58
CA GLY A 833 -5.04 28.20 2.20
C GLY A 833 -5.68 27.88 0.85
N VAL A 834 -6.67 28.67 0.41
CA VAL A 834 -7.30 28.55 -0.91
C VAL A 834 -6.48 29.20 -2.01
N PHE A 835 -5.74 30.26 -1.69
CA PHE A 835 -4.92 31.02 -2.64
C PHE A 835 -3.46 31.04 -2.16
N PRO A 836 -2.73 29.91 -2.27
CA PRO A 836 -1.40 29.77 -1.69
C PRO A 836 -0.34 30.61 -2.42
N SER A 837 -0.60 31.01 -3.67
CA SER A 837 0.37 31.73 -4.50
C SER A 837 0.08 33.21 -4.68
N ASN A 838 -1.11 33.69 -4.30
CA ASN A 838 -1.52 35.08 -4.51
C ASN A 838 -2.39 35.58 -3.36
N SER A 839 -2.07 36.77 -2.82
CA SER A 839 -2.97 37.47 -1.89
C SER A 839 -4.22 38.01 -2.61
N LEU A 840 -5.27 38.41 -1.88
CA LEU A 840 -6.42 39.05 -2.52
C LEU A 840 -6.03 40.35 -3.24
N GLU A 841 -5.07 41.12 -2.73
CA GLU A 841 -4.49 42.28 -3.41
C GLU A 841 -3.98 41.90 -4.82
N GLN A 842 -3.19 40.83 -4.93
CA GLN A 842 -2.65 40.33 -6.20
C GLN A 842 -3.74 39.73 -7.10
N ILE A 843 -4.75 39.07 -6.53
CA ILE A 843 -5.90 38.54 -7.27
C ILE A 843 -6.71 39.67 -7.89
N ILE A 844 -6.89 40.80 -7.18
CA ILE A 844 -7.53 42.00 -7.72
C ILE A 844 -6.75 42.55 -8.91
N GLU A 845 -5.42 42.61 -8.82
CA GLU A 845 -4.55 43.07 -9.92
C GLU A 845 -4.64 42.16 -11.16
N LYS A 846 -4.78 40.85 -10.95
CA LYS A 846 -4.96 39.84 -12.00
C LYS A 846 -6.39 39.77 -12.55
N GLY A 847 -7.31 40.62 -12.09
CA GLY A 847 -8.70 40.67 -12.57
C GLY A 847 -9.61 39.59 -11.99
N GLY A 848 -9.26 39.00 -10.84
CA GLY A 848 -10.04 37.93 -10.20
C GLY A 848 -11.49 38.30 -9.87
N PHE A 849 -11.74 39.60 -9.61
CA PHE A 849 -13.07 40.16 -9.31
C PHE A 849 -13.83 40.68 -10.54
N ASN A 850 -13.35 40.39 -11.75
CA ASN A 850 -14.16 40.52 -12.95
C ASN A 850 -14.96 39.23 -13.15
N PHE A 851 -16.26 39.28 -12.88
CA PHE A 851 -17.19 38.15 -13.03
C PHE A 851 -17.95 38.20 -14.35
N SER A 852 -17.71 39.21 -15.19
CA SER A 852 -18.30 39.30 -16.53
C SER A 852 -17.54 38.48 -17.58
N LYS A 853 -16.45 37.82 -17.19
CA LYS A 853 -15.60 37.00 -18.06
C LYS A 853 -15.26 35.64 -17.44
N ASP A 854 -15.25 34.60 -18.26
CA ASP A 854 -14.75 33.27 -17.89
C ASP A 854 -13.20 33.20 -17.95
N GLU A 855 -12.64 32.05 -17.59
CA GLU A 855 -11.19 31.78 -17.58
C GLU A 855 -10.52 31.92 -18.95
N ASN A 856 -11.28 31.81 -20.04
CA ASN A 856 -10.83 31.99 -21.42
C ASN A 856 -11.04 33.42 -21.93
N GLY A 857 -11.56 34.32 -21.09
CA GLY A 857 -11.83 35.72 -21.41
C GLY A 857 -13.14 35.97 -22.17
N ASN A 858 -14.01 34.96 -22.32
CA ASN A 858 -15.30 35.10 -22.97
C ASN A 858 -16.31 35.76 -22.04
N ALA A 859 -17.27 36.49 -22.61
CA ALA A 859 -18.32 37.15 -21.84
C ALA A 859 -19.28 36.12 -21.21
N VAL A 860 -19.50 36.23 -19.90
CA VAL A 860 -20.48 35.44 -19.15
C VAL A 860 -21.41 36.35 -18.35
N ALA A 861 -22.52 35.79 -17.88
CA ALA A 861 -23.45 36.52 -17.03
C ALA A 861 -22.79 36.88 -15.68
N GLY A 862 -22.47 38.16 -15.48
CA GLY A 862 -21.87 38.69 -14.27
C GLY A 862 -21.48 40.17 -14.40
N SER A 863 -20.94 40.74 -13.33
CA SER A 863 -20.49 42.14 -13.27
C SER A 863 -18.97 42.23 -13.05
N ASP A 864 -18.35 43.30 -13.54
CA ASP A 864 -16.99 43.64 -13.16
C ASP A 864 -17.01 44.42 -11.83
N GLU A 865 -16.60 43.74 -10.75
CA GLU A 865 -16.58 44.32 -9.40
C GLU A 865 -15.20 44.84 -9.00
N THR A 866 -14.25 44.93 -9.95
CA THR A 866 -12.86 45.34 -9.70
C THR A 866 -12.76 46.71 -9.02
N SER A 867 -13.60 47.67 -9.43
CA SER A 867 -13.63 49.00 -8.80
C SER A 867 -14.20 48.95 -7.38
N THR A 868 -15.21 48.11 -7.14
CA THR A 868 -15.85 47.94 -5.83
C THR A 868 -14.89 47.32 -4.83
N ILE A 869 -14.22 46.21 -5.19
CA ILE A 869 -13.28 45.55 -4.27
C ILE A 869 -12.04 46.40 -3.97
N LYS A 870 -11.58 47.25 -4.91
CA LYS A 870 -10.49 48.21 -4.67
C LYS A 870 -10.84 49.25 -3.59
N GLN A 871 -12.11 49.59 -3.42
CA GLN A 871 -12.54 50.47 -2.32
C GLN A 871 -12.43 49.80 -0.95
N TYR A 872 -12.62 48.47 -0.88
CA TYR A 872 -12.38 47.71 0.34
C TYR A 872 -10.88 47.54 0.61
N LEU A 873 -10.07 47.25 -0.41
CA LEU A 873 -8.60 47.22 -0.28
C LEU A 873 -8.04 48.53 0.29
N ALA A 874 -8.61 49.68 -0.07
CA ALA A 874 -8.21 50.98 0.48
C ALA A 874 -8.56 51.19 1.97
N GLN A 875 -9.43 50.35 2.54
CA GLN A 875 -9.80 50.35 3.97
C GLN A 875 -8.98 49.37 4.81
N MET A 876 -8.02 48.69 4.19
CA MET A 876 -7.14 47.72 4.84
C MET A 876 -6.39 48.36 6.00
N ASP A 877 -6.31 47.66 7.13
CA ASP A 877 -5.50 48.10 8.27
C ASP A 877 -4.02 48.18 7.86
N THR A 878 -3.43 49.38 7.95
CA THR A 878 -2.04 49.62 7.56
C THR A 878 -1.10 49.75 8.76
N ASP A 879 -1.58 49.63 10.00
CA ASP A 879 -0.71 49.65 11.17
C ASP A 879 0.02 48.31 11.30
N VAL A 880 1.32 48.32 10.99
CA VAL A 880 2.18 47.12 11.05
C VAL A 880 2.29 46.50 12.43
N ASN A 881 1.91 47.22 13.49
CA ASN A 881 1.90 46.68 14.86
C ASN A 881 0.52 46.17 15.29
N SER A 882 -0.50 46.35 14.45
CA SER A 882 -1.85 45.87 14.71
C SER A 882 -1.95 44.38 14.38
N VAL A 883 -2.60 43.60 15.25
CA VAL A 883 -2.90 42.19 14.99
C VAL A 883 -3.76 42.00 13.73
N THR A 884 -4.49 43.04 13.32
CA THR A 884 -5.34 43.05 12.13
C THR A 884 -4.66 43.65 10.88
N TYR A 885 -3.36 43.94 10.93
CA TYR A 885 -2.58 44.49 9.80
C TYR A 885 -2.88 43.74 8.49
N GLY A 886 -3.19 44.43 7.41
CA GLY A 886 -3.47 43.81 6.12
C GLY A 886 -4.88 43.25 5.95
N THR A 887 -5.79 43.47 6.91
CA THR A 887 -7.17 42.96 6.86
C THR A 887 -8.23 44.06 6.80
N VAL A 888 -9.45 43.69 6.41
CA VAL A 888 -10.64 44.57 6.39
C VAL A 888 -11.80 43.88 7.09
N LYS A 889 -12.52 44.60 7.96
CA LYS A 889 -13.76 44.08 8.59
C LYS A 889 -14.80 43.73 7.54
N VAL A 890 -15.36 42.53 7.63
CA VAL A 890 -16.33 42.03 6.66
C VAL A 890 -17.71 42.57 6.98
N ASN A 891 -18.28 43.35 6.06
CA ASN A 891 -19.69 43.73 6.06
C ASN A 891 -20.45 42.93 4.98
N LEU A 892 -21.77 43.13 4.89
CA LEU A 892 -22.61 42.43 3.91
C LEU A 892 -22.13 42.59 2.45
N GLY A 893 -21.62 43.77 2.09
CA GLY A 893 -21.11 44.03 0.74
C GLY A 893 -19.82 43.28 0.44
N LEU A 894 -18.86 43.30 1.37
CA LEU A 894 -17.58 42.58 1.21
C LEU A 894 -17.80 41.07 1.22
N MET A 895 -18.64 40.56 2.13
CA MET A 895 -19.03 39.14 2.16
C MET A 895 -19.54 38.68 0.79
N GLY A 896 -20.46 39.44 0.18
CA GLY A 896 -21.01 39.08 -1.13
C GLY A 896 -19.98 39.05 -2.26
N LEU A 897 -18.96 39.91 -2.22
CA LEU A 897 -17.86 39.90 -3.19
C LEU A 897 -16.94 38.69 -2.99
N LEU A 898 -16.63 38.36 -1.74
CA LEU A 898 -15.79 37.20 -1.40
C LEU A 898 -16.51 35.89 -1.73
N GLN A 899 -17.82 35.80 -1.47
CA GLN A 899 -18.62 34.63 -1.86
C GLN A 899 -18.56 34.41 -3.38
N LYS A 900 -18.78 35.47 -4.18
CA LYS A 900 -18.66 35.38 -5.66
C LYS A 900 -17.26 34.96 -6.11
N LEU A 901 -16.22 35.42 -5.43
CA LEU A 901 -14.85 34.97 -5.70
C LEU A 901 -14.72 33.47 -5.44
N MET A 902 -15.23 32.99 -4.31
CA MET A 902 -15.18 31.57 -3.95
C MET A 902 -16.00 30.69 -4.90
N ASP A 903 -17.17 31.15 -5.35
CA ASP A 903 -17.98 30.46 -6.36
C ASP A 903 -17.26 30.33 -7.71
N LYS A 904 -16.33 31.26 -8.03
CA LYS A 904 -15.52 31.24 -9.24
C LYS A 904 -14.31 30.30 -9.16
N TYR A 905 -13.66 30.19 -8.00
CA TYR A 905 -12.38 29.50 -7.84
C TYR A 905 -12.44 28.19 -7.04
N THR A 906 -13.58 27.86 -6.42
CA THR A 906 -13.75 26.61 -5.66
C THR A 906 -15.03 25.87 -6.08
N PHE A 907 -15.95 25.60 -5.17
CA PHE A 907 -17.23 24.94 -5.44
C PHE A 907 -18.34 25.98 -5.55
N LYS A 908 -19.13 25.89 -6.61
CA LYS A 908 -20.26 26.78 -6.86
C LYS A 908 -21.39 26.56 -5.85
N ASP A 909 -21.98 27.65 -5.35
CA ASP A 909 -23.17 27.66 -4.49
C ASP A 909 -22.98 27.01 -3.10
N VAL A 910 -21.73 26.92 -2.62
CA VAL A 910 -21.46 26.46 -1.25
C VAL A 910 -21.61 27.62 -0.27
N ALA A 911 -22.60 27.51 0.62
CA ALA A 911 -22.85 28.51 1.67
C ALA A 911 -21.60 28.73 2.53
N ASP A 912 -21.37 29.99 2.90
CA ASP A 912 -20.29 30.44 3.78
C ASP A 912 -18.86 30.09 3.32
N SER A 913 -18.66 29.78 2.04
CA SER A 913 -17.32 29.52 1.49
C SER A 913 -16.42 30.75 1.54
N TRP A 914 -17.00 31.96 1.59
CA TRP A 914 -16.30 33.23 1.79
C TRP A 914 -15.43 33.27 3.06
N LEU A 915 -15.75 32.46 4.09
CA LEU A 915 -14.97 32.39 5.32
C LEU A 915 -13.55 31.84 5.11
N LYS A 916 -13.27 31.15 4.00
CA LYS A 916 -11.94 30.58 3.71
C LYS A 916 -10.85 31.62 3.53
N VAL A 917 -11.22 32.85 3.18
CA VAL A 917 -10.31 33.99 3.04
C VAL A 917 -10.45 34.98 4.20
N CYS A 918 -11.06 34.55 5.30
CA CYS A 918 -11.34 35.36 6.46
C CYS A 918 -10.73 34.80 7.75
N TYR A 919 -10.53 35.71 8.69
CA TYR A 919 -9.95 35.48 10.00
C TYR A 919 -10.77 36.21 11.07
N PHE A 920 -10.61 35.82 12.33
CA PHE A 920 -11.16 36.50 13.49
C PHE A 920 -10.10 36.63 14.58
N LYS A 921 -10.24 37.60 15.48
CA LYS A 921 -9.25 37.83 16.53
C LYS A 921 -9.51 36.87 17.69
N VAL A 922 -8.46 36.18 18.15
CA VAL A 922 -8.47 35.39 19.38
C VAL A 922 -7.67 36.13 20.45
N THR A 923 -8.27 36.28 21.63
CA THR A 923 -7.61 36.85 22.81
C THR A 923 -7.43 35.78 23.87
N LEU A 924 -6.19 35.47 24.22
CA LEU A 924 -5.84 34.57 25.32
C LEU A 924 -5.38 35.39 26.53
N GLY A 925 -5.98 35.11 27.70
CA GLY A 925 -5.67 35.79 28.96
C GLY A 925 -6.28 37.19 29.08
N SER A 926 -5.98 37.88 30.17
CA SER A 926 -6.41 39.25 30.45
C SER A 926 -5.21 40.21 30.41
N LYS A 927 -5.37 41.36 29.74
CA LYS A 927 -4.38 42.46 29.73
C LYS A 927 -4.10 43.01 31.12
#